data_AF-A0A0G0I1J3-F1
#
_entry.id   AF-A0A0G0I1J3-F1
#
_cell.length_a   1.000
_cell.length_b   1.000
_cell.length_c   1.000
_cell.angle_alpha   90.00
_cell.angle_beta   90.00
_cell.angle_gamma   90.00
#
_symmetry.space_group_name_H-M   'P 1'
#
loop_
_entity.id
_entity.type
_entity.pdbx_description
1 polymer ?
#
loop_
_entity_poly.entity_id
_entity_poly.type
_entity_poly.pdbx_seq_one_letter_code
_entity_poly.pdbx_strand_id
1 'polypeptide(L)'
;MKKFLWLFAGVFLSAGVFTLSAQIINSGAWELSSHTSTTLDSGTYAPSGLVYNDQVALENNNHYCGVIYFNHGFSLDSGHVAYLDLLQPVSGDIDLNDTASLVLENDLVLAPGVQLLSGGTIEADGATLLLQGDCTIPASKILTLQGTITIDGNGNKLIFADDAQLKAASDAIIVMKNMTLKTTGTTNTLPLIDNGASGCLVTLDNIAFDFNYDVALSTDALVAQQAITNALHGVLPNTNIFSVDGATLLLQGDTSISAGKVIHCAGDIVIDGGGRTVYFEPHAQLMADANSTVTLRNMIISPERMGAATPALECDASGKLCLDNVVLNLSNDLQIDQGSIFVHNDVVVSGTSALLYQSPRLLSIAPHGTLYFDTGATFSFAPKSAALERLQLGSATSRLMFNGADFITTGDDLQFMRGQVLFDGLSHLDHHSAELFEGFDNPIKTLTQNIPNIRVASWSPDGSMLLVGYGEEGLNKQHSIQLYSFDGITLALQGSVINYDYDTYFSRYVTSIAWSPDGAYVVVGTGRNGDLMGGYYVYDGRWYIYSVGVSGLTLVKDGSVSSLSEFINKVVWSPEGDFISIGGFEADSWDESSYYYDKKLYVYSFNRNDNSVTNVTNSDIGAISNSISWAPDLWDDYYVALGFPGFGADGWPVVPALFDDGSPEEIRVYKDSAKNGAMTLFKTKENVTGCKHVAWSPDGNWIAAARGDNGVTVYQWTGSDFGATEVSVALSGVMSVDWFANSEYLAVGYTNDIKIYAFDGVSLTDTGIAFDSMPGIKNVHWVPDDGAHLLGRYTNNLDIFNTEFKQELIPATGKSIIFGDGVNPEHDCDVTMLSGARVLLSGNLVYNPVV
;
A
#
# COMPACT_ATOMS: atom_id res chain seq x y z
N MET A 1 -68.31 -20.02 22.06
CA MET A 1 -69.19 -21.22 22.24
C MET A 1 -68.62 -22.10 23.36
N LYS A 2 -69.30 -23.19 23.76
CA LYS A 2 -68.84 -24.15 24.80
C LYS A 2 -67.79 -25.12 24.20
N LYS A 3 -66.93 -25.86 24.92
CA LYS A 3 -66.91 -26.33 26.34
C LYS A 3 -65.59 -25.87 27.04
N PHE A 4 -64.82 -26.55 27.91
CA PHE A 4 -64.77 -27.87 28.57
C PHE A 4 -64.14 -27.72 30.00
N LEU A 5 -64.07 -28.79 30.81
CA LEU A 5 -63.50 -28.87 32.18
C LEU A 5 -62.61 -30.14 32.28
N TRP A 6 -61.63 -30.32 33.18
CA TRP A 6 -61.06 -29.47 34.25
C TRP A 6 -59.50 -29.60 34.23
N LEU A 7 -58.65 -30.14 35.16
CA LEU A 7 -58.74 -30.66 36.55
C LEU A 7 -57.32 -30.91 37.14
N PHE A 8 -56.87 -30.22 38.22
CA PHE A 8 -56.09 -30.76 39.37
C PHE A 8 -55.75 -29.68 40.42
N ALA A 9 -55.35 -30.09 41.63
CA ALA A 9 -55.21 -29.21 42.80
C ALA A 9 -54.00 -29.51 43.69
N GLY A 10 -53.45 -28.46 44.32
CA GLY A 10 -52.77 -28.54 45.61
C GLY A 10 -51.36 -27.92 45.69
N VAL A 11 -50.86 -27.54 46.88
CA VAL A 11 -51.54 -27.42 48.19
C VAL A 11 -50.62 -26.67 49.20
N PHE A 12 -51.18 -26.09 50.28
CA PHE A 12 -50.48 -25.55 51.48
C PHE A 12 -49.60 -24.28 51.30
N LEU A 13 -49.24 -23.47 52.33
CA LEU A 13 -49.53 -23.50 53.80
C LEU A 13 -49.58 -22.06 54.39
N SER A 14 -50.62 -21.78 55.21
CA SER A 14 -50.67 -21.04 56.51
C SER A 14 -49.99 -19.68 56.80
N ALA A 15 -50.60 -18.93 57.73
CA ALA A 15 -50.16 -17.61 58.24
C ALA A 15 -49.84 -17.59 59.75
N GLY A 16 -49.25 -16.47 60.23
CA GLY A 16 -48.92 -16.19 61.64
C GLY A 16 -48.23 -14.83 61.83
N VAL A 17 -48.91 -13.69 61.61
CA VAL A 17 -49.70 -12.92 62.61
C VAL A 17 -48.86 -12.06 63.57
N PHE A 18 -49.00 -10.73 63.42
CA PHE A 18 -48.99 -9.73 64.50
C PHE A 18 -49.91 -8.55 64.09
N THR A 19 -50.55 -7.86 65.04
CA THR A 19 -51.66 -6.93 64.74
C THR A 19 -51.80 -5.76 65.72
N LEU A 20 -51.93 -4.53 65.20
CA LEU A 20 -52.56 -3.33 65.81
C LEU A 20 -52.58 -2.21 64.73
N SER A 21 -53.59 -1.35 64.53
CA SER A 21 -55.03 -1.36 64.89
C SER A 21 -55.81 -0.48 63.91
N ALA A 22 -57.10 -0.75 63.71
CA ALA A 22 -57.89 -0.28 62.57
C ALA A 22 -58.33 1.21 62.58
N GLN A 23 -58.60 1.73 61.37
CA GLN A 23 -59.93 2.31 61.09
C GLN A 23 -60.40 1.90 59.67
N ILE A 24 -61.70 2.03 59.38
CA ILE A 24 -62.40 1.22 58.36
C ILE A 24 -63.24 2.11 57.41
N ILE A 25 -63.14 1.88 56.09
CA ILE A 25 -64.28 1.98 55.17
C ILE A 25 -64.23 0.79 54.17
N ASN A 26 -65.41 0.24 53.87
CA ASN A 26 -65.71 -0.75 52.82
C ASN A 26 -65.64 -0.10 51.41
N SER A 27 -65.69 -0.78 50.25
CA SER A 27 -65.73 -2.21 49.85
C SER A 27 -65.67 -2.26 48.31
N GLY A 28 -65.11 -3.31 47.70
CA GLY A 28 -65.22 -3.51 46.25
C GLY A 28 -64.46 -4.75 45.79
N ALA A 29 -64.92 -5.38 44.70
CA ALA A 29 -64.24 -6.53 44.11
C ALA A 29 -63.00 -6.10 43.32
N TRP A 30 -61.99 -6.98 43.27
CA TRP A 30 -60.96 -6.94 42.23
C TRP A 30 -61.59 -7.43 40.91
N GLU A 31 -62.35 -6.56 40.24
CA GLU A 31 -62.71 -6.80 38.84
C GLU A 31 -61.50 -6.51 37.96
N LEU A 32 -61.13 -7.47 37.10
CA LEU A 32 -60.12 -7.26 36.06
C LEU A 32 -60.72 -6.32 35.01
N SER A 33 -60.56 -5.01 35.20
CA SER A 33 -61.14 -4.01 34.30
C SER A 33 -60.43 -4.03 32.94
N SER A 34 -61.04 -4.69 31.96
CA SER A 34 -60.65 -4.56 30.54
C SER A 34 -61.02 -3.16 30.05
N HIS A 35 -60.11 -2.19 30.24
CA HIS A 35 -60.28 -0.83 29.74
C HIS A 35 -60.11 -0.80 28.22
N THR A 36 -61.20 -0.60 27.50
CA THR A 36 -61.20 -0.29 26.06
C THR A 36 -61.15 1.24 25.87
N SER A 37 -60.20 1.89 26.53
CA SER A 37 -59.98 3.34 26.46
C SER A 37 -58.71 3.61 25.65
N THR A 38 -58.78 4.56 24.72
CA THR A 38 -57.64 4.98 23.88
C THR A 38 -56.76 6.05 24.53
N THR A 39 -57.11 6.50 25.74
CA THR A 39 -56.33 7.38 26.61
C THR A 39 -56.45 6.90 28.06
N LEU A 40 -55.51 7.29 28.92
CA LEU A 40 -55.71 7.25 30.36
C LEU A 40 -56.64 8.40 30.81
N ASP A 41 -56.78 8.56 32.13
CA ASP A 41 -57.49 9.67 32.78
C ASP A 41 -56.60 10.16 33.95
N SER A 42 -56.42 11.47 34.07
CA SER A 42 -55.25 12.06 34.72
C SER A 42 -55.09 11.69 36.22
N GLY A 43 -54.10 10.87 36.53
CA GLY A 43 -53.80 10.40 37.88
C GLY A 43 -52.36 9.90 38.01
N THR A 44 -51.65 10.33 39.05
CA THR A 44 -50.18 10.30 39.13
C THR A 44 -49.54 8.89 39.19
N TYR A 45 -50.33 7.83 39.30
CA TYR A 45 -49.89 6.43 39.22
C TYR A 45 -50.99 5.57 38.59
N ALA A 46 -50.68 4.82 37.54
CA ALA A 46 -51.58 3.81 37.01
C ALA A 46 -51.71 2.61 37.99
N PRO A 47 -52.91 2.04 38.21
CA PRO A 47 -53.10 0.91 39.13
C PRO A 47 -52.55 -0.40 38.57
N SER A 48 -52.01 -1.25 39.45
CA SER A 48 -51.42 -2.53 39.08
C SER A 48 -52.47 -3.60 38.73
N GLY A 49 -52.28 -4.29 37.60
CA GLY A 49 -53.16 -5.36 37.10
C GLY A 49 -53.96 -5.00 35.83
N LEU A 50 -53.39 -4.20 34.92
CA LEU A 50 -54.06 -3.76 33.68
C LEU A 50 -53.69 -4.62 32.47
N VAL A 51 -54.65 -4.84 31.56
CA VAL A 51 -54.44 -5.58 30.30
C VAL A 51 -54.99 -4.76 29.15
N TYR A 52 -54.10 -4.32 28.26
CA TYR A 52 -54.45 -3.59 27.05
C TYR A 52 -54.37 -4.52 25.84
N ASN A 53 -55.47 -4.60 25.09
CA ASN A 53 -55.63 -5.48 23.93
C ASN A 53 -55.65 -4.74 22.59
N ASP A 54 -55.32 -3.45 22.61
CA ASP A 54 -55.11 -2.54 21.49
C ASP A 54 -53.84 -1.72 21.79
N GLN A 55 -53.25 -1.04 20.81
CA GLN A 55 -52.12 -0.14 21.04
C GLN A 55 -52.58 1.09 21.85
N VAL A 56 -51.84 1.45 22.91
CA VAL A 56 -52.27 2.47 23.88
C VAL A 56 -51.50 3.77 23.71
N ALA A 57 -52.18 4.92 23.59
CA ALA A 57 -51.53 6.22 23.72
C ALA A 57 -51.23 6.52 25.20
N LEU A 58 -49.95 6.67 25.55
CA LEU A 58 -49.50 7.02 26.89
C LEU A 58 -49.55 8.53 27.11
N GLU A 59 -50.19 8.93 28.21
CA GLU A 59 -50.26 10.34 28.63
C GLU A 59 -48.91 10.87 29.15
N ASN A 60 -48.69 12.16 28.92
CA ASN A 60 -47.47 12.91 29.26
C ASN A 60 -47.28 13.07 30.78
N ASN A 61 -46.10 12.70 31.28
CA ASN A 61 -45.66 12.70 32.68
C ASN A 61 -46.42 11.72 33.61
N ASN A 62 -47.00 10.65 33.07
CA ASN A 62 -47.58 9.56 33.87
C ASN A 62 -46.58 8.41 34.13
N HIS A 63 -46.72 7.77 35.29
CA HIS A 63 -45.99 6.56 35.68
C HIS A 63 -46.84 5.29 35.47
N TYR A 64 -46.25 4.29 34.80
CA TYR A 64 -46.84 3.00 34.45
C TYR A 64 -46.07 1.88 35.17
N CYS A 65 -46.50 1.56 36.39
CA CYS A 65 -45.76 0.67 37.30
C CYS A 65 -46.50 -0.65 37.57
N GLY A 66 -45.73 -1.72 37.79
CA GLY A 66 -46.21 -3.03 38.19
C GLY A 66 -46.67 -3.93 37.03
N VAL A 67 -47.76 -4.68 37.25
CA VAL A 67 -48.26 -5.67 36.30
C VAL A 67 -49.18 -4.99 35.28
N ILE A 68 -48.62 -4.62 34.12
CA ILE A 68 -49.35 -4.04 32.98
C ILE A 68 -48.99 -4.85 31.74
N TYR A 69 -49.98 -5.31 30.98
CA TYR A 69 -49.78 -6.06 29.73
C TYR A 69 -50.09 -5.18 28.52
N PHE A 70 -49.06 -4.86 27.73
CA PHE A 70 -49.18 -4.18 26.45
C PHE A 70 -49.17 -5.21 25.30
N ASN A 71 -50.32 -5.86 25.06
CA ASN A 71 -50.42 -6.97 24.10
C ASN A 71 -50.23 -6.53 22.64
N HIS A 72 -50.49 -5.26 22.32
CA HIS A 72 -50.23 -4.65 21.01
C HIS A 72 -49.40 -3.35 21.15
N GLY A 73 -48.53 -3.28 22.17
CA GLY A 73 -47.62 -2.16 22.36
C GLY A 73 -48.30 -0.86 22.82
N PHE A 74 -47.62 0.26 22.57
CA PHE A 74 -48.05 1.61 22.97
C PHE A 74 -47.45 2.70 22.07
N SER A 75 -48.01 3.90 22.15
CA SER A 75 -47.49 5.11 21.51
C SER A 75 -47.37 6.27 22.51
N LEU A 76 -46.44 7.19 22.28
CA LEU A 76 -46.39 8.52 22.90
C LEU A 76 -46.52 9.58 21.80
N ASP A 77 -47.27 10.66 22.05
CA ASP A 77 -47.26 11.83 21.16
C ASP A 77 -45.89 12.53 21.20
N SER A 78 -45.52 13.20 20.10
CA SER A 78 -44.23 13.88 19.95
C SER A 78 -43.99 14.91 21.07
N GLY A 79 -42.90 14.74 21.83
CA GLY A 79 -42.55 15.61 22.97
C GLY A 79 -43.22 15.25 24.29
N HIS A 80 -43.93 14.12 24.39
CA HIS A 80 -44.39 13.57 25.67
C HIS A 80 -43.29 12.78 26.39
N VAL A 81 -43.40 12.67 27.71
CA VAL A 81 -42.56 11.81 28.56
C VAL A 81 -43.45 10.75 29.23
N ALA A 82 -43.00 9.50 29.33
CA ALA A 82 -43.66 8.47 30.14
C ALA A 82 -42.65 7.66 30.95
N TYR A 83 -43.02 7.25 32.16
CA TYR A 83 -42.16 6.52 33.09
C TYR A 83 -42.61 5.06 33.24
N LEU A 84 -41.70 4.10 33.12
CA LEU A 84 -41.98 2.66 33.12
C LEU A 84 -41.28 1.91 34.27
N ASP A 85 -42.06 1.19 35.08
CA ASP A 85 -41.61 0.13 35.99
C ASP A 85 -42.42 -1.14 35.70
N LEU A 86 -42.14 -1.82 34.59
CA LEU A 86 -42.98 -2.91 34.08
C LEU A 86 -42.50 -4.27 34.57
N LEU A 87 -43.38 -4.99 35.28
CA LEU A 87 -43.12 -6.37 35.72
C LEU A 87 -43.43 -7.42 34.64
N GLN A 88 -43.90 -7.04 33.45
CA GLN A 88 -44.27 -7.93 32.34
C GLN A 88 -43.74 -7.41 31.00
N PRO A 89 -43.38 -8.29 30.03
CA PRO A 89 -42.87 -7.86 28.73
C PRO A 89 -43.88 -7.09 27.89
N VAL A 90 -43.40 -6.08 27.17
CA VAL A 90 -44.15 -5.44 26.07
C VAL A 90 -44.20 -6.40 24.89
N SER A 91 -45.38 -6.58 24.30
CA SER A 91 -45.64 -7.66 23.31
C SER A 91 -46.15 -7.19 21.95
N GLY A 92 -46.14 -5.88 21.69
CA GLY A 92 -46.38 -5.29 20.37
C GLY A 92 -45.70 -3.94 20.23
N ASP A 93 -45.91 -3.27 19.10
CA ASP A 93 -45.03 -2.22 18.60
C ASP A 93 -45.04 -0.92 19.41
N ILE A 94 -43.86 -0.31 19.53
CA ILE A 94 -43.61 0.92 20.31
C ILE A 94 -43.41 2.11 19.36
N ASP A 95 -44.19 3.16 19.57
CA ASP A 95 -44.09 4.43 18.84
C ASP A 95 -43.76 5.58 19.81
N LEU A 96 -42.69 6.32 19.53
CA LEU A 96 -42.24 7.47 20.32
C LEU A 96 -42.36 8.79 19.51
N ASN A 97 -43.03 8.77 18.35
CA ASN A 97 -43.28 9.91 17.47
C ASN A 97 -42.08 10.85 17.29
N ASP A 98 -40.90 10.28 17.08
CA ASP A 98 -39.59 10.90 16.82
C ASP A 98 -38.99 11.80 17.92
N THR A 99 -39.78 12.31 18.88
CA THR A 99 -39.28 13.24 19.92
C THR A 99 -39.82 12.99 21.33
N ALA A 100 -40.62 11.95 21.55
CA ALA A 100 -41.04 11.56 22.90
C ALA A 100 -39.93 10.83 23.67
N SER A 101 -39.98 10.89 25.00
CA SER A 101 -39.02 10.25 25.90
C SER A 101 -39.66 9.15 26.75
N LEU A 102 -39.03 7.98 26.79
CA LEU A 102 -39.42 6.85 27.63
C LEU A 102 -38.39 6.67 28.74
N VAL A 103 -38.78 6.95 29.98
CA VAL A 103 -37.90 6.83 31.15
C VAL A 103 -38.08 5.45 31.78
N LEU A 104 -37.01 4.69 31.89
CA LEU A 104 -36.98 3.35 32.47
C LEU A 104 -36.60 3.45 33.95
N GLU A 105 -37.58 3.26 34.84
CA GLU A 105 -37.38 3.16 36.29
C GLU A 105 -36.95 1.74 36.71
N ASN A 106 -37.03 0.77 35.78
CA ASN A 106 -36.69 -0.65 35.94
C ASN A 106 -36.38 -1.29 34.57
N ASP A 107 -35.90 -2.55 34.54
CA ASP A 107 -35.61 -3.29 33.31
C ASP A 107 -36.84 -3.40 32.38
N LEU A 108 -36.68 -3.06 31.09
CA LEU A 108 -37.72 -3.18 30.07
C LEU A 108 -37.48 -4.42 29.20
N VAL A 109 -38.40 -5.37 29.26
CA VAL A 109 -38.35 -6.60 28.45
C VAL A 109 -39.22 -6.45 27.20
N LEU A 110 -38.62 -6.59 26.02
CA LEU A 110 -39.34 -6.68 24.74
C LEU A 110 -39.54 -8.15 24.37
N ALA A 111 -40.79 -8.56 24.17
CA ALA A 111 -41.14 -9.91 23.73
C ALA A 111 -40.76 -10.13 22.24
N PRO A 112 -40.69 -11.39 21.76
CA PRO A 112 -40.32 -11.68 20.39
C PRO A 112 -41.28 -11.04 19.38
N GLY A 113 -40.75 -10.23 18.47
CA GLY A 113 -41.49 -9.62 17.36
C GLY A 113 -41.86 -8.14 17.53
N VAL A 114 -41.66 -7.54 18.70
CA VAL A 114 -41.85 -6.08 18.92
C VAL A 114 -40.98 -5.27 17.96
N GLN A 115 -41.57 -4.34 17.21
CA GLN A 115 -40.84 -3.34 16.44
C GLN A 115 -40.91 -1.95 17.10
N LEU A 116 -39.92 -1.12 16.82
CA LEU A 116 -40.05 0.33 16.96
C LEU A 116 -40.72 0.87 15.69
N LEU A 117 -41.62 1.84 15.79
CA LEU A 117 -42.27 2.49 14.63
C LEU A 117 -41.68 3.85 14.29
N SER A 118 -40.88 4.43 15.20
CA SER A 118 -40.32 5.79 15.08
C SER A 118 -38.93 5.89 15.71
N GLY A 119 -38.30 7.07 15.61
CA GLY A 119 -37.25 7.48 16.54
C GLY A 119 -37.83 7.97 17.86
N GLY A 120 -36.99 8.42 18.79
CA GLY A 120 -37.39 8.96 20.10
C GLY A 120 -36.22 8.93 21.09
N THR A 121 -36.50 9.10 22.38
CA THR A 121 -35.49 8.97 23.46
C THR A 121 -35.86 7.85 24.43
N ILE A 122 -34.88 7.07 24.87
CA ILE A 122 -34.97 6.18 26.03
C ILE A 122 -33.97 6.68 27.07
N GLU A 123 -34.42 6.92 28.29
CA GLU A 123 -33.61 7.38 29.42
C GLU A 123 -33.60 6.32 30.54
N ALA A 124 -32.43 6.06 31.14
CA ALA A 124 -32.29 5.10 32.22
C ALA A 124 -31.15 5.48 33.19
N ASP A 125 -31.21 4.99 34.43
CA ASP A 125 -30.10 5.07 35.39
C ASP A 125 -29.77 3.66 35.94
N GLY A 126 -29.16 2.85 35.07
CA GLY A 126 -28.71 1.49 35.36
C GLY A 126 -29.64 0.37 34.87
N ALA A 127 -30.76 0.70 34.21
CA ALA A 127 -31.73 -0.28 33.71
C ALA A 127 -31.29 -0.98 32.40
N THR A 128 -31.88 -2.15 32.14
CA THR A 128 -31.63 -2.98 30.96
C THR A 128 -32.82 -2.96 30.01
N LEU A 129 -32.56 -2.71 28.72
CA LEU A 129 -33.46 -3.05 27.62
C LEU A 129 -33.11 -4.48 27.15
N LEU A 130 -33.98 -5.44 27.46
CA LEU A 130 -33.76 -6.87 27.17
C LEU A 130 -34.57 -7.32 25.94
N LEU A 131 -33.89 -7.78 24.89
CA LEU A 131 -34.52 -8.28 23.68
C LEU A 131 -34.77 -9.80 23.78
N GLN A 132 -36.02 -10.25 23.68
CA GLN A 132 -36.35 -11.69 23.59
C GLN A 132 -36.51 -12.20 22.15
N GLY A 133 -36.36 -11.31 21.16
CA GLY A 133 -36.33 -11.60 19.73
C GLY A 133 -35.74 -10.42 18.96
N ASP A 134 -35.63 -10.55 17.64
CA ASP A 134 -35.06 -9.50 16.78
C ASP A 134 -35.90 -8.20 16.84
N CYS A 135 -35.22 -7.06 17.01
CA CYS A 135 -35.81 -5.73 17.10
C CYS A 135 -35.24 -4.83 16.00
N THR A 136 -36.08 -4.01 15.36
CA THR A 136 -35.67 -3.13 14.24
C THR A 136 -35.83 -1.65 14.60
N ILE A 137 -34.80 -0.84 14.29
CA ILE A 137 -34.91 0.62 14.19
C ILE A 137 -35.30 0.97 12.74
N PRO A 138 -36.44 1.64 12.49
CA PRO A 138 -36.91 1.92 11.12
C PRO A 138 -36.03 2.88 10.33
N ALA A 139 -36.23 2.88 9.00
CA ALA A 139 -35.43 3.68 8.07
C ALA A 139 -35.50 5.19 8.39
N SER A 140 -34.35 5.85 8.33
CA SER A 140 -34.16 7.27 8.66
C SER A 140 -34.63 7.68 10.07
N LYS A 141 -34.67 6.74 11.03
CA LYS A 141 -35.04 7.01 12.44
C LYS A 141 -33.85 6.99 13.37
N ILE A 142 -33.88 7.87 14.36
CA ILE A 142 -32.85 8.02 15.40
C ILE A 142 -33.46 7.62 16.75
N LEU A 143 -32.93 6.58 17.38
CA LEU A 143 -33.24 6.21 18.76
C LEU A 143 -32.15 6.78 19.68
N THR A 144 -32.48 7.80 20.47
CA THR A 144 -31.55 8.44 21.41
C THR A 144 -31.55 7.72 22.75
N LEU A 145 -30.38 7.52 23.35
CA LEU A 145 -30.18 6.90 24.66
C LEU A 145 -29.58 7.92 25.64
N GLN A 146 -30.15 8.04 26.82
CA GLN A 146 -29.75 9.00 27.86
C GLN A 146 -29.51 8.32 29.21
N GLY A 147 -28.52 8.80 29.96
CA GLY A 147 -28.12 8.23 31.25
C GLY A 147 -27.31 6.94 31.12
N THR A 148 -27.45 6.04 32.10
CA THR A 148 -26.76 4.73 32.11
C THR A 148 -27.74 3.64 31.66
N ILE A 149 -27.48 2.96 30.55
CA ILE A 149 -28.36 1.92 30.01
C ILE A 149 -27.59 0.69 29.52
N THR A 150 -28.12 -0.50 29.79
CA THR A 150 -27.69 -1.74 29.12
C THR A 150 -28.69 -2.11 28.03
N ILE A 151 -28.23 -2.51 26.84
CA ILE A 151 -29.05 -3.24 25.86
C ILE A 151 -28.51 -4.66 25.80
N ASP A 152 -29.27 -5.64 26.26
CA ASP A 152 -28.91 -7.06 26.19
C ASP A 152 -29.76 -7.74 25.12
N GLY A 153 -29.11 -8.20 24.04
CA GLY A 153 -29.80 -8.87 22.95
C GLY A 153 -30.13 -10.33 23.23
N ASN A 154 -29.55 -10.94 24.27
CA ASN A 154 -29.80 -12.33 24.66
C ASN A 154 -29.70 -13.34 23.48
N GLY A 155 -28.76 -13.10 22.58
CA GLY A 155 -28.49 -13.88 21.36
C GLY A 155 -29.25 -13.44 20.09
N ASN A 156 -30.14 -12.45 20.18
CA ASN A 156 -30.98 -11.96 19.07
C ASN A 156 -30.29 -10.81 18.30
N LYS A 157 -30.98 -10.26 17.29
CA LYS A 157 -30.48 -9.16 16.46
C LYS A 157 -31.06 -7.80 16.85
N LEU A 158 -30.21 -6.77 16.83
CA LEU A 158 -30.64 -5.39 16.67
C LEU A 158 -30.43 -5.00 15.20
N ILE A 159 -31.52 -4.70 14.51
CA ILE A 159 -31.57 -4.50 13.06
C ILE A 159 -31.73 -3.01 12.76
N PHE A 160 -30.91 -2.50 11.85
CA PHE A 160 -30.95 -1.13 11.35
C PHE A 160 -31.37 -1.16 9.89
N ALA A 161 -32.47 -0.47 9.58
CA ALA A 161 -32.86 -0.17 8.20
C ALA A 161 -32.06 1.03 7.65
N ASP A 162 -32.27 1.35 6.38
CA ASP A 162 -31.57 2.42 5.63
C ASP A 162 -31.58 3.75 6.40
N ASP A 163 -30.41 4.32 6.67
CA ASP A 163 -30.20 5.54 7.48
C ASP A 163 -30.76 5.50 8.93
N ALA A 164 -31.01 4.31 9.49
CA ALA A 164 -31.39 4.15 10.91
C ALA A 164 -30.17 4.28 11.85
N GLN A 165 -30.38 4.86 13.03
CA GLN A 165 -29.31 5.22 13.97
C GLN A 165 -29.71 5.01 15.43
N LEU A 166 -28.75 4.54 16.23
CA LEU A 166 -28.75 4.61 17.69
C LEU A 166 -27.86 5.78 18.12
N LYS A 167 -28.37 6.73 18.91
CA LYS A 167 -27.63 7.95 19.28
C LYS A 167 -27.42 8.02 20.78
N ALA A 168 -26.23 8.37 21.24
CA ALA A 168 -25.98 8.67 22.64
C ALA A 168 -26.19 10.16 22.94
N ALA A 169 -26.80 10.44 24.09
CA ALA A 169 -26.81 11.78 24.68
C ALA A 169 -25.45 12.13 25.31
N SER A 170 -25.25 13.40 25.67
CA SER A 170 -24.08 13.81 26.46
C SER A 170 -24.02 13.07 27.80
N ASP A 171 -22.81 12.73 28.23
CA ASP A 171 -22.51 12.02 29.49
C ASP A 171 -23.23 10.65 29.65
N ALA A 172 -23.80 10.09 28.58
CA ALA A 172 -24.46 8.79 28.59
C ALA A 172 -23.47 7.62 28.65
N ILE A 173 -23.84 6.53 29.35
CA ILE A 173 -23.06 5.30 29.47
C ILE A 173 -23.90 4.14 28.94
N ILE A 174 -23.55 3.64 27.75
CA ILE A 174 -24.32 2.61 27.04
C ILE A 174 -23.51 1.32 26.99
N VAL A 175 -24.08 0.22 27.49
CA VAL A 175 -23.48 -1.13 27.37
C VAL A 175 -24.36 -1.98 26.46
N MET A 176 -23.93 -2.21 25.22
CA MET A 176 -24.60 -3.14 24.33
C MET A 176 -23.94 -4.51 24.44
N LYS A 177 -24.73 -5.57 24.62
CA LYS A 177 -24.17 -6.92 24.76
C LYS A 177 -25.01 -8.08 24.22
N ASN A 178 -24.34 -9.22 24.01
CA ASN A 178 -24.92 -10.51 23.61
C ASN A 178 -25.84 -10.42 22.38
N MET A 179 -25.45 -9.72 21.31
CA MET A 179 -26.34 -9.48 20.17
C MET A 179 -25.60 -9.45 18.82
N THR A 180 -26.37 -9.61 17.74
CA THR A 180 -25.88 -9.30 16.39
C THR A 180 -26.40 -7.93 15.95
N LEU A 181 -25.51 -7.01 15.57
CA LEU A 181 -25.89 -5.77 14.90
C LEU A 181 -25.99 -6.04 13.40
N LYS A 182 -27.18 -5.84 12.81
CA LYS A 182 -27.46 -6.13 11.39
C LYS A 182 -27.91 -4.89 10.63
N THR A 183 -27.45 -4.71 9.39
CA THR A 183 -28.09 -3.82 8.41
C THR A 183 -28.98 -4.59 7.43
N THR A 184 -30.03 -3.94 6.92
CA THR A 184 -30.91 -4.49 5.86
C THR A 184 -30.85 -3.73 4.53
N GLY A 185 -30.47 -2.44 4.55
CA GLY A 185 -30.33 -1.60 3.36
C GLY A 185 -29.09 -1.89 2.51
N THR A 186 -28.98 -1.19 1.37
CA THR A 186 -27.81 -1.24 0.46
C THR A 186 -26.80 -0.12 0.70
N THR A 187 -27.19 0.91 1.46
CA THR A 187 -26.39 2.12 1.74
C THR A 187 -26.82 2.72 3.06
N ASN A 188 -25.88 3.26 3.85
CA ASN A 188 -26.14 4.17 4.96
C ASN A 188 -25.32 5.46 4.77
N THR A 189 -25.94 6.61 5.04
CA THR A 189 -25.30 7.94 4.98
C THR A 189 -25.02 8.52 6.37
N LEU A 190 -25.57 7.90 7.42
CA LEU A 190 -25.42 8.27 8.83
C LEU A 190 -24.70 7.14 9.61
N PRO A 191 -23.99 7.49 10.71
CA PRO A 191 -23.36 6.48 11.57
C PRO A 191 -24.41 5.64 12.30
N LEU A 192 -24.21 4.31 12.31
CA LEU A 192 -25.10 3.32 12.91
C LEU A 192 -25.28 3.55 14.42
N ILE A 193 -24.20 3.91 15.09
CA ILE A 193 -24.16 4.34 16.50
C ILE A 193 -23.48 5.71 16.57
N ASP A 194 -24.19 6.76 16.93
CA ASP A 194 -23.63 8.10 17.10
C ASP A 194 -23.28 8.36 18.56
N ASN A 195 -21.98 8.37 18.88
CA ASN A 195 -21.44 8.77 20.17
C ASN A 195 -20.72 10.13 20.15
N GLY A 196 -21.01 11.00 19.17
CA GLY A 196 -20.40 12.33 19.01
C GLY A 196 -20.79 13.37 20.08
N ALA A 197 -21.51 12.96 21.13
CA ALA A 197 -21.84 13.80 22.26
C ALA A 197 -20.72 13.80 23.33
N SER A 198 -20.51 14.96 23.97
CA SER A 198 -19.48 15.15 25.00
C SER A 198 -19.69 14.20 26.17
N GLY A 199 -18.62 13.59 26.68
CA GLY A 199 -18.65 12.73 27.87
C GLY A 199 -19.27 11.34 27.69
N CYS A 200 -19.79 11.00 26.52
CA CYS A 200 -20.39 9.70 26.23
C CYS A 200 -19.38 8.54 26.29
N LEU A 201 -19.80 7.41 26.87
CA LEU A 201 -19.13 6.11 26.80
C LEU A 201 -20.07 5.06 26.16
N VAL A 202 -19.58 4.33 25.17
CA VAL A 202 -20.26 3.15 24.60
C VAL A 202 -19.35 1.94 24.74
N THR A 203 -19.87 0.86 25.32
CA THR A 203 -19.20 -0.43 25.49
C THR A 203 -19.92 -1.50 24.67
N LEU A 204 -19.16 -2.30 23.92
CA LEU A 204 -19.66 -3.41 23.11
C LEU A 204 -19.08 -4.73 23.67
N ASP A 205 -19.93 -5.58 24.23
CA ASP A 205 -19.55 -6.83 24.93
C ASP A 205 -20.22 -8.04 24.25
N ASN A 206 -19.45 -9.00 23.73
CA ASN A 206 -20.01 -10.16 23.01
C ASN A 206 -20.98 -9.76 21.88
N ILE A 207 -20.49 -8.91 20.96
CA ILE A 207 -21.22 -8.38 19.79
C ILE A 207 -20.74 -9.05 18.50
N ALA A 208 -21.69 -9.45 17.64
CA ALA A 208 -21.44 -9.84 16.25
C ALA A 208 -21.94 -8.77 15.29
N PHE A 209 -21.36 -8.68 14.09
CA PHE A 209 -21.74 -7.73 13.04
C PHE A 209 -22.17 -8.46 11.76
N ASP A 210 -23.27 -8.03 11.14
CA ASP A 210 -23.97 -8.73 10.03
C ASP A 210 -24.40 -7.70 8.96
N PHE A 211 -23.41 -7.18 8.23
CA PHE A 211 -23.55 -6.07 7.28
C PHE A 211 -23.64 -6.53 5.82
N ASN A 212 -24.39 -5.78 5.00
CA ASN A 212 -24.71 -6.12 3.60
C ASN A 212 -23.87 -5.36 2.53
N TYR A 213 -22.82 -4.63 2.90
CA TYR A 213 -22.05 -3.77 1.98
C TYR A 213 -20.53 -3.77 2.24
N ASP A 214 -19.75 -3.41 1.23
CA ASP A 214 -18.28 -3.45 1.25
C ASP A 214 -17.64 -2.38 2.15
N VAL A 215 -16.47 -2.69 2.71
CA VAL A 215 -15.77 -1.90 3.74
C VAL A 215 -14.50 -1.27 3.15
N ALA A 216 -14.60 -0.07 2.58
CA ALA A 216 -13.47 0.67 2.01
C ALA A 216 -12.78 1.57 3.05
N LEU A 217 -11.46 1.44 3.22
CA LEU A 217 -10.68 2.13 4.26
C LEU A 217 -9.93 3.34 3.67
N SER A 218 -10.22 4.56 4.11
CA SER A 218 -9.55 5.76 3.59
C SER A 218 -9.44 6.93 4.57
N THR A 219 -8.44 6.91 5.45
CA THR A 219 -7.48 8.01 5.74
C THR A 219 -6.54 7.58 6.88
N ASP A 220 -5.47 8.35 7.09
CA ASP A 220 -4.23 7.84 7.69
C ASP A 220 -4.16 7.98 9.23
N ALA A 221 -3.27 7.19 9.85
CA ALA A 221 -3.15 6.90 11.29
C ALA A 221 -4.38 6.14 11.86
N LEU A 222 -4.28 4.80 11.93
CA LEU A 222 -5.46 3.97 12.11
C LEU A 222 -5.31 2.74 13.02
N VAL A 223 -5.76 2.88 14.27
CA VAL A 223 -6.04 1.74 15.18
C VAL A 223 -7.21 0.89 14.63
N ALA A 224 -7.21 -0.43 14.90
CA ALA A 224 -8.17 -1.44 14.44
C ALA A 224 -9.63 -1.26 14.92
N GLN A 225 -9.99 -0.07 15.36
CA GLN A 225 -11.37 0.37 15.40
C GLN A 225 -12.02 0.40 14.00
N GLN A 226 -11.30 0.55 12.88
CA GLN A 226 -11.98 0.90 11.61
C GLN A 226 -12.92 -0.14 11.00
N ALA A 227 -12.76 -1.43 11.31
CA ALA A 227 -13.78 -2.43 10.96
C ALA A 227 -15.15 -2.12 11.62
N ILE A 228 -15.13 -1.40 12.75
CA ILE A 228 -16.31 -0.86 13.43
C ILE A 228 -16.60 0.59 12.95
N THR A 229 -15.57 1.42 12.73
CA THR A 229 -15.73 2.82 12.29
C THR A 229 -16.33 2.95 10.88
N ASN A 230 -16.21 1.96 10.00
CA ASN A 230 -16.87 2.00 8.69
C ASN A 230 -18.40 1.75 8.75
N ALA A 231 -18.96 1.43 9.92
CA ALA A 231 -20.38 1.60 10.20
C ALA A 231 -20.72 2.99 10.80
N LEU A 232 -19.70 3.80 11.14
CA LEU A 232 -19.79 5.03 11.95
C LEU A 232 -18.95 6.19 11.37
N HIS A 233 -19.42 6.86 10.30
CA HIS A 233 -18.72 8.06 9.79
C HIS A 233 -19.20 9.34 10.52
N GLY A 234 -18.33 9.98 11.32
CA GLY A 234 -18.78 11.04 12.24
C GLY A 234 -17.75 11.94 12.95
N VAL A 235 -16.48 12.00 12.51
CA VAL A 235 -15.39 12.85 13.08
C VAL A 235 -14.86 12.41 14.47
N LEU A 236 -13.53 12.36 14.62
CA LEU A 236 -12.84 12.29 15.92
C LEU A 236 -12.13 13.62 16.24
N PRO A 237 -12.73 14.52 17.05
CA PRO A 237 -12.02 15.63 17.66
C PRO A 237 -11.67 15.30 19.11
N ASN A 238 -10.40 14.98 19.39
CA ASN A 238 -9.74 14.96 20.70
C ASN A 238 -10.55 14.48 21.92
N THR A 239 -10.18 13.31 22.46
CA THR A 239 -10.66 12.68 23.71
C THR A 239 -12.07 12.06 23.67
N ASN A 240 -12.11 10.76 23.35
CA ASN A 240 -13.02 9.77 23.93
C ASN A 240 -12.35 8.37 23.76
N ILE A 241 -12.60 7.43 24.68
CA ILE A 241 -11.92 6.12 24.69
C ILE A 241 -12.90 5.04 24.24
N PHE A 242 -12.53 4.28 23.21
CA PHE A 242 -13.09 2.96 22.93
C PHE A 242 -12.17 1.90 23.55
N SER A 243 -12.75 0.88 24.19
CA SER A 243 -12.04 -0.31 24.68
C SER A 243 -12.76 -1.54 24.16
N VAL A 244 -12.02 -2.52 23.65
CA VAL A 244 -12.57 -3.69 22.93
C VAL A 244 -11.74 -4.95 23.25
N ASP A 245 -11.69 -5.33 24.53
CA ASP A 245 -10.95 -6.51 24.98
C ASP A 245 -11.56 -7.82 24.41
N GLY A 246 -10.77 -8.60 23.67
CA GLY A 246 -11.09 -9.98 23.30
C GLY A 246 -12.08 -10.16 22.14
N ALA A 247 -12.33 -9.14 21.33
CA ALA A 247 -13.21 -9.26 20.16
C ALA A 247 -12.63 -10.17 19.06
N THR A 248 -13.52 -10.86 18.36
CA THR A 248 -13.22 -11.62 17.13
C THR A 248 -13.92 -10.96 15.94
N LEU A 249 -13.14 -10.44 14.99
CA LEU A 249 -13.63 -10.04 13.66
C LEU A 249 -13.73 -11.29 12.79
N LEU A 250 -14.89 -11.51 12.15
CA LEU A 250 -15.13 -12.67 11.28
C LEU A 250 -15.36 -12.21 9.83
N LEU A 251 -14.50 -12.62 8.90
CA LEU A 251 -14.63 -12.31 7.48
C LEU A 251 -15.61 -13.28 6.81
N GLN A 252 -16.68 -12.75 6.20
CA GLN A 252 -17.70 -13.57 5.51
C GLN A 252 -17.35 -13.83 4.03
N GLY A 253 -16.57 -12.92 3.43
CA GLY A 253 -16.10 -12.95 2.06
C GLY A 253 -14.60 -12.66 1.98
N ASP A 254 -14.02 -12.85 0.79
CA ASP A 254 -12.65 -12.41 0.50
C ASP A 254 -12.59 -10.88 0.61
N THR A 255 -11.51 -10.34 1.18
CA THR A 255 -11.41 -8.95 1.65
C THR A 255 -10.13 -8.32 1.09
N SER A 256 -10.19 -7.06 0.63
CA SER A 256 -9.01 -6.31 0.20
C SER A 256 -8.71 -5.16 1.16
N ILE A 257 -7.44 -4.98 1.50
CA ILE A 257 -6.93 -3.76 2.16
C ILE A 257 -6.36 -2.88 1.05
N SER A 258 -6.92 -1.69 0.90
CA SER A 258 -6.65 -0.82 -0.26
C SER A 258 -5.28 -0.15 -0.25
N ALA A 259 -4.81 0.23 -1.44
CA ALA A 259 -3.45 0.70 -1.67
C ALA A 259 -3.03 1.84 -0.72
N GLY A 260 -1.83 1.73 -0.16
CA GLY A 260 -1.25 2.72 0.76
C GLY A 260 -2.00 2.88 2.09
N LYS A 261 -2.69 1.84 2.61
CA LYS A 261 -3.45 1.92 3.87
C LYS A 261 -2.90 0.95 4.92
N VAL A 262 -2.61 1.48 6.10
CA VAL A 262 -2.14 0.73 7.27
C VAL A 262 -3.31 0.48 8.23
N ILE A 263 -3.59 -0.78 8.55
CA ILE A 263 -4.48 -1.17 9.65
C ILE A 263 -3.61 -1.48 10.87
N HIS A 264 -3.38 -0.49 11.74
CA HIS A 264 -2.78 -0.75 13.05
C HIS A 264 -3.77 -1.54 13.91
N CYS A 265 -3.28 -2.35 14.85
CA CYS A 265 -4.08 -3.26 15.66
C CYS A 265 -3.65 -3.20 17.12
N ALA A 266 -4.44 -2.51 17.95
CA ALA A 266 -4.17 -2.29 19.37
C ALA A 266 -4.98 -3.22 20.28
N GLY A 267 -4.34 -3.80 21.30
CA GLY A 267 -4.94 -4.74 22.23
C GLY A 267 -4.81 -6.20 21.81
N ASP A 268 -5.59 -7.10 22.43
CA ASP A 268 -5.65 -8.51 22.07
C ASP A 268 -6.84 -8.75 21.11
N ILE A 269 -6.55 -8.93 19.82
CA ILE A 269 -7.53 -8.99 18.72
C ILE A 269 -7.43 -10.35 18.02
N VAL A 270 -8.57 -10.93 17.63
CA VAL A 270 -8.63 -12.06 16.69
C VAL A 270 -9.31 -11.63 15.39
N ILE A 271 -8.69 -11.94 14.25
CA ILE A 271 -9.30 -11.84 12.92
C ILE A 271 -9.38 -13.27 12.36
N ASP A 272 -10.62 -13.77 12.22
CA ASP A 272 -10.94 -15.09 11.70
C ASP A 272 -11.41 -14.95 10.25
N GLY A 273 -10.64 -15.49 9.31
CA GLY A 273 -10.97 -15.44 7.90
C GLY A 273 -12.01 -16.46 7.45
N GLY A 274 -12.38 -17.45 8.28
CA GLY A 274 -13.36 -18.48 7.88
C GLY A 274 -13.01 -19.28 6.61
N GLY A 275 -11.75 -19.28 6.18
CA GLY A 275 -11.27 -19.86 4.92
C GLY A 275 -11.17 -18.89 3.74
N ARG A 276 -11.28 -17.57 3.98
CA ARG A 276 -11.21 -16.50 2.96
C ARG A 276 -9.80 -15.98 2.72
N THR A 277 -9.66 -15.26 1.62
CA THR A 277 -8.46 -14.53 1.23
C THR A 277 -8.52 -13.08 1.71
N VAL A 278 -7.42 -12.60 2.30
CA VAL A 278 -7.14 -11.20 2.53
C VAL A 278 -6.08 -10.75 1.51
N TYR A 279 -6.50 -9.90 0.59
CA TYR A 279 -5.62 -9.25 -0.38
C TYR A 279 -5.05 -7.95 0.20
N PHE A 280 -3.79 -7.67 -0.12
CA PHE A 280 -3.15 -6.40 0.22
C PHE A 280 -2.76 -5.75 -1.11
N GLU A 281 -3.44 -4.67 -1.48
CA GLU A 281 -3.07 -3.83 -2.63
C GLU A 281 -1.71 -3.14 -2.38
N PRO A 282 -1.05 -2.53 -3.38
CA PRO A 282 0.30 -1.98 -3.22
C PRO A 282 0.40 -0.98 -2.06
N HIS A 283 1.39 -1.18 -1.19
CA HIS A 283 1.62 -0.40 0.05
C HIS A 283 0.51 -0.50 1.11
N ALA A 284 -0.43 -1.44 0.99
CA ALA A 284 -1.34 -1.80 2.09
C ALA A 284 -0.62 -2.62 3.18
N GLN A 285 -0.97 -2.41 4.44
CA GLN A 285 -0.32 -3.04 5.59
C GLN A 285 -1.31 -3.37 6.72
N LEU A 286 -0.99 -4.36 7.54
CA LEU A 286 -1.63 -4.66 8.81
C LEU A 286 -0.55 -4.73 9.89
N MET A 287 -0.61 -3.82 10.86
CA MET A 287 0.43 -3.59 11.86
C MET A 287 -0.04 -3.99 13.26
N ALA A 288 0.70 -4.84 13.97
CA ALA A 288 0.46 -5.07 15.40
C ALA A 288 1.05 -3.93 16.25
N ASP A 289 0.23 -3.15 16.95
CA ASP A 289 0.69 -2.01 17.75
C ASP A 289 1.48 -2.44 19.00
N ALA A 290 2.12 -1.46 19.65
CA ALA A 290 2.90 -1.68 20.85
C ALA A 290 2.13 -2.45 21.95
N ASN A 291 2.77 -3.48 22.50
CA ASN A 291 2.26 -4.42 23.50
C ASN A 291 1.04 -5.27 23.08
N SER A 292 0.57 -5.15 21.83
CA SER A 292 -0.66 -5.78 21.34
C SER A 292 -0.45 -7.23 20.88
N THR A 293 -1.52 -8.01 20.76
CA THR A 293 -1.50 -9.39 20.26
C THR A 293 -2.53 -9.55 19.16
N VAL A 294 -2.09 -9.65 17.91
CA VAL A 294 -2.96 -9.82 16.75
C VAL A 294 -2.95 -11.27 16.33
N THR A 295 -4.10 -11.94 16.39
CA THR A 295 -4.25 -13.32 15.94
C THR A 295 -4.98 -13.36 14.60
N LEU A 296 -4.22 -13.60 13.53
CA LEU A 296 -4.78 -13.86 12.19
C LEU A 296 -5.00 -15.37 12.08
N ARG A 297 -6.22 -15.81 11.78
CA ARG A 297 -6.54 -17.25 11.71
C ARG A 297 -7.47 -17.65 10.56
N ASN A 298 -7.38 -18.90 10.14
CA ASN A 298 -8.23 -19.50 9.10
C ASN A 298 -8.30 -18.66 7.81
N MET A 299 -7.16 -18.22 7.26
CA MET A 299 -7.15 -17.30 6.11
C MET A 299 -5.98 -17.56 5.15
N ILE A 300 -6.17 -17.12 3.91
CA ILE A 300 -5.10 -16.93 2.94
C ILE A 300 -4.73 -15.44 2.98
N ILE A 301 -3.45 -15.11 3.13
CA ILE A 301 -2.93 -13.74 3.04
C ILE A 301 -2.16 -13.65 1.72
N SER A 302 -2.63 -12.79 0.81
CA SER A 302 -2.12 -12.71 -0.56
C SER A 302 -1.77 -11.26 -0.91
N PRO A 303 -0.57 -10.77 -0.53
CA PRO A 303 -0.13 -9.44 -0.93
C PRO A 303 0.17 -9.37 -2.42
N GLU A 304 -0.15 -8.25 -3.05
CA GLU A 304 0.30 -7.92 -4.40
C GLU A 304 1.78 -7.50 -4.41
N ARG A 305 2.33 -7.15 -5.58
CA ARG A 305 3.76 -6.84 -5.75
C ARG A 305 4.12 -5.50 -5.10
N MET A 306 4.61 -5.56 -3.86
CA MET A 306 5.06 -4.39 -3.07
C MET A 306 6.41 -3.85 -3.54
N GLY A 307 6.66 -2.55 -3.33
CA GLY A 307 8.02 -2.02 -3.21
C GLY A 307 8.63 -2.38 -1.85
N ALA A 308 9.96 -2.49 -1.76
CA ALA A 308 10.68 -3.01 -0.59
C ALA A 308 10.55 -2.20 0.73
N ALA A 309 9.85 -1.06 0.73
CA ALA A 309 9.78 -0.14 1.87
C ALA A 309 8.63 -0.42 2.86
N THR A 310 7.60 -1.20 2.49
CA THR A 310 6.36 -1.36 3.28
C THR A 310 5.89 -2.82 3.27
N PRO A 311 6.11 -3.62 4.34
CA PRO A 311 5.66 -5.01 4.39
C PRO A 311 4.14 -5.10 4.67
N ALA A 312 3.47 -6.06 4.03
CA ALA A 312 2.03 -6.27 4.21
C ALA A 312 1.63 -6.64 5.65
N LEU A 313 2.51 -7.32 6.40
CA LEU A 313 2.33 -7.58 7.83
C LEU A 313 3.48 -6.91 8.59
N GLU A 314 3.15 -6.02 9.53
CA GLU A 314 4.10 -5.24 10.34
C GLU A 314 3.84 -5.45 11.85
N CYS A 315 4.81 -5.13 12.69
CA CYS A 315 4.67 -5.13 14.15
C CYS A 315 5.51 -4.01 14.76
N ASP A 316 5.04 -3.39 15.84
CA ASP A 316 5.91 -2.64 16.75
C ASP A 316 6.98 -3.57 17.38
N ALA A 317 8.09 -3.00 17.84
CA ALA A 317 9.15 -3.70 18.56
C ALA A 317 8.69 -4.47 19.83
N SER A 318 7.48 -4.22 20.33
CA SER A 318 6.80 -4.94 21.44
C SER A 318 5.50 -5.64 21.03
N GLY A 319 5.06 -5.49 19.78
CA GLY A 319 3.87 -6.17 19.23
C GLY A 319 4.08 -7.66 19.01
N LYS A 320 2.97 -8.39 18.88
CA LYS A 320 2.95 -9.84 18.63
C LYS A 320 1.97 -10.17 17.51
N LEU A 321 2.41 -10.97 16.55
CA LEU A 321 1.60 -11.53 15.48
C LEU A 321 1.49 -13.05 15.67
N CYS A 322 0.28 -13.53 15.90
CA CYS A 322 -0.06 -14.94 15.97
C CYS A 322 -0.71 -15.36 14.65
N LEU A 323 -0.12 -16.34 13.97
CA LEU A 323 -0.65 -16.94 12.75
C LEU A 323 -1.18 -18.34 13.09
N ASP A 324 -2.48 -18.57 12.90
CA ASP A 324 -3.17 -19.80 13.31
C ASP A 324 -3.97 -20.41 12.15
N ASN A 325 -3.49 -21.51 11.56
CA ASN A 325 -4.10 -22.09 10.34
C ASN A 325 -4.17 -21.06 9.18
N VAL A 326 -3.02 -20.60 8.70
CA VAL A 326 -2.88 -19.48 7.74
C VAL A 326 -1.99 -19.85 6.55
N VAL A 327 -2.37 -19.44 5.34
CA VAL A 327 -1.54 -19.54 4.13
C VAL A 327 -1.01 -18.17 3.73
N LEU A 328 0.29 -17.95 3.78
CA LEU A 328 0.98 -16.79 3.22
C LEU A 328 1.29 -17.08 1.74
N ASN A 329 0.46 -16.54 0.84
CA ASN A 329 0.61 -16.68 -0.62
C ASN A 329 1.39 -15.49 -1.17
N LEU A 330 2.71 -15.60 -1.16
CA LEU A 330 3.63 -14.50 -1.45
C LEU A 330 3.92 -14.36 -2.95
N SER A 331 3.51 -13.23 -3.55
CA SER A 331 3.98 -12.81 -4.88
C SER A 331 5.19 -11.85 -4.84
N ASN A 332 5.60 -11.46 -3.64
CA ASN A 332 6.80 -10.68 -3.35
C ASN A 332 7.26 -10.97 -1.91
N ASP A 333 8.49 -10.60 -1.58
CA ASP A 333 9.07 -10.87 -0.27
C ASP A 333 8.32 -10.18 0.87
N LEU A 334 8.10 -10.91 1.97
CA LEU A 334 7.46 -10.42 3.19
C LEU A 334 8.51 -10.21 4.28
N GLN A 335 8.84 -8.95 4.56
CA GLN A 335 9.80 -8.58 5.60
C GLN A 335 9.15 -8.45 6.98
N ILE A 336 9.77 -9.09 7.98
CA ILE A 336 9.42 -8.97 9.40
C ILE A 336 10.69 -8.57 10.17
N ASP A 337 10.88 -7.28 10.41
CA ASP A 337 12.09 -6.76 11.06
C ASP A 337 11.90 -6.25 12.50
N GLN A 338 10.66 -6.30 13.00
CA GLN A 338 10.24 -5.97 14.36
C GLN A 338 9.19 -6.97 14.87
N GLY A 339 8.83 -6.88 16.15
CA GLY A 339 7.79 -7.71 16.78
C GLY A 339 8.09 -9.22 16.88
N SER A 340 7.24 -9.96 17.58
CA SER A 340 7.38 -11.41 17.77
C SER A 340 6.35 -12.20 16.97
N ILE A 341 6.72 -13.35 16.41
CA ILE A 341 5.80 -14.23 15.65
C ILE A 341 5.54 -15.54 16.40
N PHE A 342 4.27 -15.95 16.42
CA PHE A 342 3.79 -17.20 17.00
C PHE A 342 3.03 -18.00 15.95
N VAL A 343 3.51 -19.18 15.60
CA VAL A 343 2.89 -20.11 14.64
C VAL A 343 2.06 -21.14 15.39
N HIS A 344 0.77 -21.22 15.07
CA HIS A 344 -0.22 -22.14 15.63
C HIS A 344 -0.89 -22.97 14.52
N ASN A 345 -1.14 -24.25 14.80
CA ASN A 345 -1.59 -25.23 13.79
C ASN A 345 -0.69 -25.16 12.53
N ASP A 346 -1.23 -25.39 11.33
CA ASP A 346 -0.43 -25.38 10.11
C ASP A 346 -0.39 -23.97 9.48
N VAL A 347 0.81 -23.37 9.42
CA VAL A 347 1.07 -22.12 8.69
C VAL A 347 1.93 -22.44 7.47
N VAL A 348 1.42 -22.13 6.29
CA VAL A 348 2.03 -22.40 4.99
C VAL A 348 2.58 -21.11 4.39
N VAL A 349 3.78 -21.15 3.85
CA VAL A 349 4.36 -20.12 2.99
C VAL A 349 4.50 -20.71 1.59
N SER A 350 3.84 -20.08 0.62
CA SER A 350 3.76 -20.54 -0.77
C SER A 350 3.96 -19.39 -1.74
N GLY A 351 4.39 -19.69 -2.96
CA GLY A 351 4.81 -18.70 -3.96
C GLY A 351 6.29 -18.86 -4.29
N THR A 352 6.90 -17.86 -4.94
CA THR A 352 8.31 -17.88 -5.35
C THR A 352 9.11 -16.75 -4.70
N SER A 353 8.78 -16.43 -3.45
CA SER A 353 9.28 -15.26 -2.72
C SER A 353 9.60 -15.64 -1.27
N ALA A 354 10.34 -14.77 -0.59
CA ALA A 354 10.90 -15.03 0.72
C ALA A 354 10.07 -14.49 1.89
N LEU A 355 10.04 -15.23 3.00
CA LEU A 355 9.78 -14.67 4.33
C LEU A 355 11.11 -14.16 4.90
N LEU A 356 11.30 -12.84 4.93
CA LEU A 356 12.54 -12.19 5.41
C LEU A 356 12.40 -11.84 6.90
N TYR A 357 12.73 -12.78 7.79
CA TYR A 357 12.70 -12.56 9.24
C TYR A 357 14.01 -11.92 9.72
N GLN A 358 13.97 -10.61 9.95
CA GLN A 358 15.06 -9.81 10.49
C GLN A 358 14.83 -9.35 11.95
N SER A 359 13.68 -9.67 12.54
CA SER A 359 13.32 -9.16 13.87
C SER A 359 14.31 -9.58 14.96
N PRO A 360 14.66 -8.66 15.89
CA PRO A 360 15.50 -8.99 17.04
C PRO A 360 14.75 -9.81 18.11
N ARG A 361 13.47 -10.14 17.90
CA ARG A 361 12.59 -10.90 18.81
C ARG A 361 12.48 -12.38 18.40
N LEU A 362 11.55 -13.08 19.04
CA LEU A 362 11.34 -14.52 18.90
C LEU A 362 10.34 -14.83 17.77
N LEU A 363 10.71 -15.78 16.91
CA LEU A 363 9.77 -16.61 16.15
C LEU A 363 9.61 -17.92 16.92
N SER A 364 8.37 -18.33 17.23
CA SER A 364 8.12 -19.60 17.90
C SER A 364 7.02 -20.40 17.21
N ILE A 365 7.17 -21.73 17.20
CA ILE A 365 6.19 -22.68 16.67
C ILE A 365 5.57 -23.43 17.84
N ALA A 366 4.25 -23.30 18.02
CA ALA A 366 3.51 -23.90 19.12
C ALA A 366 3.54 -25.44 19.09
N PRO A 367 3.22 -26.14 20.19
CA PRO A 367 3.01 -27.58 20.17
C PRO A 367 1.98 -28.00 19.13
N HIS A 368 2.29 -29.03 18.34
CA HIS A 368 1.54 -29.47 17.16
C HIS A 368 1.42 -28.45 16.00
N GLY A 369 2.05 -27.28 16.09
CA GLY A 369 2.13 -26.35 14.98
C GLY A 369 3.18 -26.76 13.94
N THR A 370 2.92 -26.43 12.67
CA THR A 370 3.82 -26.60 11.54
C THR A 370 4.06 -25.23 10.90
N LEU A 371 5.31 -24.81 10.75
CA LEU A 371 5.67 -23.80 9.73
C LEU A 371 6.18 -24.55 8.50
N TYR A 372 5.50 -24.39 7.37
CA TYR A 372 5.75 -25.14 6.14
C TYR A 372 6.09 -24.16 5.00
N PHE A 373 7.18 -24.40 4.28
CA PHE A 373 7.55 -23.67 3.06
C PHE A 373 7.40 -24.59 1.85
N ASP A 374 6.61 -24.16 0.86
CA ASP A 374 6.32 -24.91 -0.37
C ASP A 374 7.33 -24.61 -1.50
N THR A 375 7.26 -25.38 -2.58
CA THR A 375 8.29 -25.39 -3.64
C THR A 375 8.49 -24.03 -4.29
N GLY A 376 9.72 -23.51 -4.18
CA GLY A 376 10.12 -22.20 -4.68
C GLY A 376 10.01 -21.05 -3.67
N ALA A 377 9.39 -21.26 -2.50
CA ALA A 377 9.40 -20.28 -1.43
C ALA A 377 10.75 -20.30 -0.67
N THR A 378 11.11 -19.17 -0.09
CA THR A 378 12.37 -19.02 0.68
C THR A 378 12.08 -18.61 2.12
N PHE A 379 12.83 -19.16 3.06
CA PHE A 379 12.94 -18.62 4.42
C PHE A 379 14.29 -17.92 4.54
N SER A 380 14.31 -16.62 4.82
CA SER A 380 15.54 -15.90 5.14
C SER A 380 15.51 -15.48 6.60
N PHE A 381 16.43 -16.00 7.39
CA PHE A 381 16.49 -15.78 8.84
C PHE A 381 17.76 -15.04 9.22
N ALA A 382 17.63 -13.72 9.37
CA ALA A 382 18.72 -12.78 9.59
C ALA A 382 18.40 -11.83 10.77
N PRO A 383 18.09 -12.36 11.98
CA PRO A 383 17.63 -11.55 13.10
C PRO A 383 18.69 -10.52 13.52
N LYS A 384 18.26 -9.27 13.72
CA LYS A 384 19.09 -8.14 14.18
C LYS A 384 19.50 -8.27 15.67
N SER A 385 19.89 -9.47 16.12
CA SER A 385 20.20 -9.80 17.52
C SER A 385 21.09 -11.06 17.66
N ALA A 386 22.26 -10.89 18.29
CA ALA A 386 23.29 -11.93 18.47
C ALA A 386 22.98 -12.97 19.57
N ALA A 387 21.82 -13.64 19.53
CA ALA A 387 21.46 -14.69 20.48
C ALA A 387 20.85 -15.92 19.81
N LEU A 388 21.31 -17.10 20.25
CA LEU A 388 21.12 -18.39 19.58
C LEU A 388 19.64 -18.81 19.42
N GLU A 389 18.83 -18.54 20.44
CA GLU A 389 17.41 -18.89 20.50
C GLU A 389 16.54 -17.75 19.95
N ARG A 390 16.53 -17.59 18.62
CA ARG A 390 15.59 -16.68 17.92
C ARG A 390 14.47 -17.41 17.18
N LEU A 391 14.63 -18.71 16.97
CA LEU A 391 13.64 -19.61 16.37
C LEU A 391 13.44 -20.81 17.31
N GLN A 392 12.30 -20.87 18.01
CA GLN A 392 12.03 -21.93 18.99
C GLN A 392 10.92 -22.88 18.54
N LEU A 393 11.21 -24.18 18.60
CA LEU A 393 10.23 -25.25 18.44
C LEU A 393 9.66 -25.58 19.84
N GLY A 394 8.41 -25.20 20.09
CA GLY A 394 7.82 -25.17 21.43
C GLY A 394 7.70 -26.54 22.13
N SER A 395 7.79 -27.64 21.37
CA SER A 395 7.80 -29.01 21.88
C SER A 395 8.36 -29.99 20.84
N ALA A 396 8.55 -31.26 21.22
CA ALA A 396 8.86 -32.35 20.29
C ALA A 396 7.78 -32.60 19.20
N THR A 397 6.59 -31.99 19.28
CA THR A 397 5.54 -32.09 18.25
C THR A 397 5.44 -30.85 17.35
N SER A 398 6.25 -29.82 17.61
CA SER A 398 6.36 -28.61 16.78
C SER A 398 7.25 -28.88 15.56
N ARG A 399 6.87 -28.37 14.38
CA ARG A 399 7.52 -28.69 13.11
C ARG A 399 7.92 -27.46 12.31
N LEU A 400 9.08 -27.54 11.69
CA LEU A 400 9.51 -26.70 10.58
C LEU A 400 9.72 -27.62 9.36
N MET A 401 9.15 -27.28 8.21
CA MET A 401 9.20 -28.14 7.02
C MET A 401 9.49 -27.32 5.75
N PHE A 402 10.36 -27.87 4.91
CA PHE A 402 10.71 -27.32 3.59
C PHE A 402 10.40 -28.36 2.52
N ASN A 403 9.59 -28.01 1.52
CA ASN A 403 9.24 -28.89 0.39
C ASN A 403 9.73 -28.29 -0.93
N GLY A 404 10.98 -28.54 -1.31
CA GLY A 404 11.58 -27.85 -2.47
C GLY A 404 11.72 -26.34 -2.26
N ALA A 405 11.85 -25.94 -1.00
CA ALA A 405 11.95 -24.58 -0.51
C ALA A 405 13.33 -24.34 0.09
N ASP A 406 13.82 -23.11 0.04
CA ASP A 406 15.19 -22.79 0.44
C ASP A 406 15.23 -22.11 1.81
N PHE A 407 16.26 -22.43 2.61
CA PHE A 407 16.47 -21.83 3.92
C PHE A 407 17.85 -21.18 4.01
N ILE A 408 17.85 -19.85 4.03
CA ILE A 408 19.03 -18.99 4.10
C ILE A 408 19.10 -18.37 5.50
N THR A 409 20.27 -18.33 6.13
CA THR A 409 20.44 -17.67 7.43
C THR A 409 21.83 -17.05 7.61
N THR A 410 21.86 -15.82 8.14
CA THR A 410 23.08 -14.99 8.18
C THR A 410 23.49 -14.60 9.60
N GLY A 411 24.81 -14.47 9.80
CA GLY A 411 25.39 -13.86 11.01
C GLY A 411 25.90 -14.86 12.05
N ASP A 412 25.24 -14.91 13.20
CA ASP A 412 25.63 -15.73 14.35
C ASP A 412 25.15 -17.19 14.25
N ASP A 413 25.58 -18.04 15.20
CA ASP A 413 25.18 -19.44 15.25
C ASP A 413 23.67 -19.58 15.55
N LEU A 414 22.95 -20.35 14.75
CA LEU A 414 21.52 -20.61 14.92
C LEU A 414 21.31 -21.98 15.56
N GLN A 415 20.61 -22.04 16.70
CA GLN A 415 20.37 -23.31 17.39
C GLN A 415 18.89 -23.70 17.41
N PHE A 416 18.58 -24.81 16.75
CA PHE A 416 17.32 -25.53 16.87
C PHE A 416 17.36 -26.47 18.08
N MET A 417 16.49 -26.23 19.05
CA MET A 417 16.21 -27.17 20.15
C MET A 417 14.77 -27.64 20.07
N ARG A 418 14.52 -28.92 20.42
CA ARG A 418 13.21 -29.59 20.34
C ARG A 418 12.65 -29.69 18.92
N GLY A 419 11.46 -30.27 18.81
CA GLY A 419 10.68 -30.35 17.58
C GLY A 419 11.33 -31.15 16.47
N GLN A 420 10.83 -30.94 15.26
CA GLN A 420 11.23 -31.68 14.07
C GLN A 420 11.50 -30.71 12.93
N VAL A 421 12.60 -30.90 12.20
CA VAL A 421 12.94 -30.16 10.98
C VAL A 421 12.90 -31.14 9.81
N LEU A 422 11.96 -30.95 8.89
CA LEU A 422 11.66 -31.87 7.80
C LEU A 422 12.02 -31.29 6.44
N PHE A 423 12.61 -32.12 5.57
CA PHE A 423 12.95 -31.76 4.20
C PHE A 423 12.30 -32.72 3.20
N ASP A 424 11.62 -32.17 2.19
CA ASP A 424 11.10 -32.85 1.00
C ASP A 424 11.53 -32.13 -0.28
N GLY A 425 11.37 -32.77 -1.45
CA GLY A 425 11.70 -32.16 -2.74
C GLY A 425 13.21 -31.95 -2.97
N LEU A 426 13.59 -30.74 -3.39
CA LEU A 426 14.99 -30.29 -3.52
C LEU A 426 15.13 -28.93 -2.82
N SER A 427 15.65 -28.93 -1.59
CA SER A 427 15.87 -27.73 -0.78
C SER A 427 17.35 -27.34 -0.74
N HIS A 428 17.62 -26.05 -0.67
CA HIS A 428 18.93 -25.51 -0.31
C HIS A 428 18.92 -25.07 1.16
N LEU A 429 20.04 -25.24 1.86
CA LEU A 429 20.23 -24.85 3.25
C LEU A 429 21.59 -24.18 3.39
N ASP A 430 21.58 -22.85 3.48
CA ASP A 430 22.75 -22.03 3.24
C ASP A 430 23.00 -21.05 4.39
N HIS A 431 24.17 -21.17 5.02
CA HIS A 431 24.57 -20.35 6.16
C HIS A 431 25.76 -19.45 5.84
N HIS A 432 25.55 -18.16 5.98
CA HIS A 432 26.45 -17.09 5.53
C HIS A 432 26.80 -16.11 6.65
N SER A 433 27.83 -15.30 6.46
CA SER A 433 28.12 -14.19 7.35
C SER A 433 27.05 -13.09 7.23
N ALA A 434 27.10 -12.09 8.11
CA ALA A 434 26.33 -10.86 7.97
C ALA A 434 26.99 -9.84 7.01
N GLU A 435 28.04 -10.25 6.28
CA GLU A 435 28.75 -9.42 5.31
C GLU A 435 28.44 -9.93 3.90
N LEU A 436 27.70 -9.12 3.14
CA LEU A 436 27.50 -9.34 1.70
C LEU A 436 28.78 -8.93 0.96
N PHE A 437 29.20 -9.73 -0.03
CA PHE A 437 30.00 -9.18 -1.11
C PHE A 437 29.03 -8.49 -2.07
N GLU A 438 29.17 -7.18 -2.21
CA GLU A 438 28.42 -6.37 -3.18
C GLU A 438 29.40 -5.68 -4.12
N GLY A 439 29.34 -6.04 -5.39
CA GLY A 439 30.20 -5.50 -6.42
C GLY A 439 30.11 -6.28 -7.72
N PHE A 440 30.65 -5.68 -8.79
CA PHE A 440 30.69 -6.33 -10.09
C PHE A 440 31.99 -7.13 -10.26
N ASP A 441 31.90 -8.27 -10.92
CA ASP A 441 33.06 -8.93 -11.51
C ASP A 441 33.56 -8.15 -12.74
N ASN A 442 34.73 -8.52 -13.28
CA ASN A 442 35.23 -7.87 -14.51
C ASN A 442 34.29 -8.15 -15.70
N PRO A 443 33.86 -7.12 -16.45
CA PRO A 443 32.79 -7.22 -17.44
C PRO A 443 33.14 -8.17 -18.57
N ILE A 444 32.26 -9.13 -18.81
CA ILE A 444 32.30 -9.97 -20.00
C ILE A 444 31.58 -9.21 -21.11
N LYS A 445 32.31 -8.90 -22.19
CA LYS A 445 31.69 -8.27 -23.37
C LYS A 445 30.78 -9.27 -24.09
N THR A 446 29.49 -9.22 -23.79
CA THR A 446 28.49 -10.19 -24.24
C THR A 446 28.12 -10.02 -25.70
N LEU A 447 27.92 -8.77 -26.15
CA LEU A 447 27.50 -8.49 -27.53
C LEU A 447 28.12 -7.21 -28.09
N THR A 448 28.70 -7.30 -29.28
CA THR A 448 28.94 -6.15 -30.17
C THR A 448 27.98 -6.26 -31.35
N GLN A 449 27.09 -5.29 -31.52
CA GLN A 449 26.26 -5.17 -32.71
C GLN A 449 26.72 -3.95 -33.52
N ASN A 450 27.32 -4.22 -34.69
CA ASN A 450 27.67 -3.17 -35.65
C ASN A 450 26.39 -2.69 -36.35
N ILE A 451 25.88 -1.57 -35.86
CA ILE A 451 24.72 -0.88 -36.39
C ILE A 451 25.20 0.54 -36.74
N PRO A 452 25.53 0.81 -38.01
CA PRO A 452 26.11 2.10 -38.40
C PRO A 452 25.11 3.23 -38.17
N ASN A 453 25.62 4.38 -37.71
CA ASN A 453 24.85 5.61 -37.50
C ASN A 453 23.66 5.53 -36.50
N ILE A 454 23.75 4.72 -35.43
CA ILE A 454 22.90 4.92 -34.24
C ILE A 454 23.19 6.30 -33.66
N ARG A 455 22.12 7.06 -33.37
CA ARG A 455 22.18 8.36 -32.67
C ARG A 455 21.73 8.32 -31.21
N VAL A 456 20.87 7.38 -30.84
CA VAL A 456 20.45 7.10 -29.45
C VAL A 456 19.97 5.65 -29.33
N ALA A 457 20.09 5.06 -28.13
CA ALA A 457 19.49 3.77 -27.78
C ALA A 457 18.99 3.84 -26.33
N SER A 458 17.92 3.11 -26.00
CA SER A 458 17.28 3.12 -24.68
C SER A 458 16.55 1.80 -24.43
N TRP A 459 16.79 1.19 -23.26
CA TRP A 459 16.12 -0.01 -22.77
C TRP A 459 14.68 0.26 -22.33
N SER A 460 13.82 -0.74 -22.49
CA SER A 460 12.56 -0.80 -21.75
C SER A 460 12.81 -0.93 -20.25
N PRO A 461 11.83 -0.56 -19.38
CA PRO A 461 12.00 -0.67 -17.93
C PRO A 461 12.38 -2.09 -17.48
N ASP A 462 11.71 -3.09 -18.04
CA ASP A 462 11.93 -4.53 -17.77
C ASP A 462 13.21 -5.11 -18.40
N GLY A 463 14.03 -4.30 -19.08
CA GLY A 463 15.24 -4.73 -19.80
C GLY A 463 15.03 -5.63 -21.01
N SER A 464 13.80 -6.13 -21.25
CA SER A 464 13.53 -7.17 -22.25
C SER A 464 13.57 -6.65 -23.70
N MET A 465 13.56 -5.33 -23.90
CA MET A 465 13.61 -4.69 -25.20
C MET A 465 14.58 -3.50 -25.26
N LEU A 466 15.20 -3.32 -26.42
CA LEU A 466 16.03 -2.17 -26.75
C LEU A 466 15.44 -1.42 -27.94
N LEU A 467 15.16 -0.12 -27.78
CA LEU A 467 14.80 0.76 -28.89
C LEU A 467 16.02 1.60 -29.33
N VAL A 468 16.29 1.58 -30.62
CA VAL A 468 17.47 2.18 -31.27
C VAL A 468 17.01 3.22 -32.30
N GLY A 469 17.56 4.44 -32.26
CA GLY A 469 17.24 5.55 -33.16
C GLY A 469 18.42 6.05 -33.99
N TYR A 470 18.17 6.47 -35.23
CA TYR A 470 19.20 6.64 -36.28
C TYR A 470 19.50 8.09 -36.68
N GLY A 471 20.70 8.31 -37.25
CA GLY A 471 21.17 9.56 -37.85
C GLY A 471 21.13 9.58 -39.40
N GLU A 472 21.49 10.73 -39.99
CA GLU A 472 21.34 11.02 -41.43
C GLU A 472 22.19 10.15 -42.39
N GLU A 473 23.38 9.70 -42.00
CA GLU A 473 24.31 9.00 -42.91
C GLU A 473 24.03 7.48 -43.07
N GLY A 474 22.90 6.99 -42.58
CA GLY A 474 22.48 5.59 -42.71
C GLY A 474 22.24 5.18 -44.18
N LEU A 475 22.92 4.11 -44.62
CA LEU A 475 22.80 3.57 -45.98
C LEU A 475 21.33 3.38 -46.38
N ASN A 476 20.90 4.09 -47.43
CA ASN A 476 19.57 4.04 -48.05
C ASN A 476 18.37 4.60 -47.27
N LYS A 477 18.57 5.43 -46.23
CA LYS A 477 17.47 6.14 -45.50
C LYS A 477 16.36 5.21 -44.92
N GLN A 478 16.68 3.94 -44.66
CA GLN A 478 15.64 2.90 -44.58
C GLN A 478 14.85 2.81 -43.28
N HIS A 479 15.35 3.32 -42.16
CA HIS A 479 14.66 3.30 -40.85
C HIS A 479 15.03 4.54 -40.02
N SER A 480 14.09 5.00 -39.20
CA SER A 480 14.33 6.05 -38.19
C SER A 480 14.49 5.47 -36.79
N ILE A 481 13.74 4.40 -36.47
CA ILE A 481 13.89 3.61 -35.24
C ILE A 481 13.77 2.10 -35.52
N GLN A 482 14.46 1.29 -34.72
CA GLN A 482 14.39 -0.17 -34.72
C GLN A 482 14.26 -0.69 -33.28
N LEU A 483 13.33 -1.63 -33.09
CA LEU A 483 13.03 -2.28 -31.81
C LEU A 483 13.57 -3.71 -31.82
N TYR A 484 14.34 -4.05 -30.80
CA TYR A 484 14.89 -5.39 -30.57
C TYR A 484 14.35 -5.95 -29.26
N SER A 485 14.17 -7.27 -29.18
CA SER A 485 14.08 -7.98 -27.90
C SER A 485 15.45 -8.50 -27.50
N PHE A 486 15.72 -8.56 -26.20
CA PHE A 486 16.94 -9.06 -25.58
C PHE A 486 16.64 -10.30 -24.73
N ASP A 487 17.50 -11.31 -24.81
CA ASP A 487 17.39 -12.58 -24.04
C ASP A 487 18.52 -12.74 -23.00
N GLY A 488 19.19 -11.65 -22.65
CA GLY A 488 20.41 -11.63 -21.83
C GLY A 488 21.70 -11.89 -22.62
N ILE A 489 21.63 -12.31 -23.89
CA ILE A 489 22.81 -12.67 -24.71
C ILE A 489 22.74 -12.05 -26.13
N THR A 490 21.57 -12.00 -26.74
CA THR A 490 21.37 -11.67 -28.15
C THR A 490 20.23 -10.66 -28.37
N LEU A 491 20.36 -9.83 -29.41
CA LEU A 491 19.33 -8.87 -29.83
C LEU A 491 18.63 -9.36 -31.11
N ALA A 492 17.33 -9.64 -31.00
CA ALA A 492 16.48 -10.05 -32.12
C ALA A 492 15.54 -8.92 -32.56
N LEU A 493 15.58 -8.54 -33.84
CA LEU A 493 14.78 -7.42 -34.38
C LEU A 493 13.28 -7.77 -34.40
N GLN A 494 12.48 -7.05 -33.60
CA GLN A 494 11.03 -7.20 -33.50
C GLN A 494 10.27 -6.25 -34.43
N GLY A 495 10.80 -5.05 -34.68
CA GLY A 495 10.11 -4.06 -35.51
C GLY A 495 10.98 -2.89 -35.94
N SER A 496 10.51 -2.13 -36.92
CA SER A 496 11.19 -0.93 -37.42
C SER A 496 10.20 0.08 -38.00
N VAL A 497 10.47 1.37 -37.85
CA VAL A 497 9.62 2.46 -38.34
C VAL A 497 10.45 3.50 -39.09
N ILE A 498 9.86 4.11 -40.11
CA ILE A 498 10.48 5.17 -40.93
C ILE A 498 9.65 6.46 -40.77
N ASN A 499 10.24 7.49 -40.16
CA ASN A 499 9.59 8.78 -39.94
C ASN A 499 9.92 9.73 -41.11
N TYR A 500 9.33 9.42 -42.27
CA TYR A 500 9.59 10.11 -43.53
C TYR A 500 8.48 11.13 -43.86
N ASP A 501 8.79 12.43 -43.80
CA ASP A 501 7.93 13.46 -44.42
C ASP A 501 8.12 13.43 -45.94
N TYR A 502 7.02 13.21 -46.67
CA TYR A 502 7.05 12.84 -48.09
C TYR A 502 7.59 13.89 -49.07
N ASP A 503 7.73 15.16 -48.64
CA ASP A 503 7.71 16.32 -49.54
C ASP A 503 9.08 16.99 -49.79
N THR A 504 10.17 16.55 -49.14
CA THR A 504 11.52 17.10 -49.39
C THR A 504 12.64 16.05 -49.38
N TYR A 505 13.82 16.43 -49.88
CA TYR A 505 14.95 15.53 -50.13
C TYR A 505 15.74 15.07 -48.89
N PHE A 506 15.33 15.47 -47.67
CA PHE A 506 16.07 15.30 -46.42
C PHE A 506 15.31 14.41 -45.42
N SER A 507 16.02 13.80 -44.47
CA SER A 507 15.46 12.87 -43.47
C SER A 507 15.61 13.42 -42.06
N ARG A 508 14.59 13.21 -41.21
CA ARG A 508 14.69 13.49 -39.76
C ARG A 508 15.64 12.50 -39.10
N TYR A 509 16.49 12.97 -38.19
CA TYR A 509 17.26 12.12 -37.28
C TYR A 509 16.57 12.01 -35.92
N VAL A 510 16.78 10.90 -35.23
CA VAL A 510 16.33 10.75 -33.84
C VAL A 510 17.34 11.42 -32.91
N THR A 511 16.85 12.21 -31.95
CA THR A 511 17.65 12.94 -30.95
C THR A 511 17.59 12.27 -29.59
N SER A 512 16.40 11.81 -29.18
CA SER A 512 16.16 11.22 -27.87
C SER A 512 15.05 10.18 -27.96
N ILE A 513 15.13 9.18 -27.10
CA ILE A 513 14.11 8.15 -26.88
C ILE A 513 13.89 8.07 -25.38
N ALA A 514 12.65 7.91 -24.94
CA ALA A 514 12.32 7.48 -23.59
C ALA A 514 11.12 6.52 -23.61
N TRP A 515 11.23 5.43 -22.87
CA TRP A 515 10.11 4.51 -22.59
C TRP A 515 9.24 5.07 -21.48
N SER A 516 7.93 4.79 -21.53
CA SER A 516 7.06 5.00 -20.38
C SER A 516 7.43 4.03 -19.26
N PRO A 517 7.16 4.36 -17.99
CA PRO A 517 7.53 3.52 -16.84
C PRO A 517 6.88 2.11 -16.85
N ASP A 518 5.75 1.97 -17.54
CA ASP A 518 5.03 0.71 -17.75
C ASP A 518 5.54 -0.11 -18.96
N GLY A 519 6.52 0.41 -19.71
CA GLY A 519 7.04 -0.20 -20.94
C GLY A 519 6.07 -0.23 -22.13
N ALA A 520 4.80 0.19 -21.96
CA ALA A 520 3.76 0.07 -22.97
C ALA A 520 3.87 1.11 -24.10
N TYR A 521 4.60 2.21 -23.87
CA TYR A 521 4.78 3.30 -24.81
C TYR A 521 6.24 3.78 -24.91
N VAL A 522 6.57 4.42 -26.02
CA VAL A 522 7.85 5.10 -26.24
C VAL A 522 7.60 6.46 -26.87
N VAL A 523 8.27 7.49 -26.34
CA VAL A 523 8.33 8.82 -26.96
C VAL A 523 9.68 9.02 -27.64
N VAL A 524 9.63 9.48 -28.89
CA VAL A 524 10.78 9.59 -29.79
C VAL A 524 10.89 11.04 -30.26
N GLY A 525 11.90 11.75 -29.77
CA GLY A 525 12.25 13.08 -30.20
C GLY A 525 13.06 13.05 -31.50
N THR A 526 12.76 13.97 -32.42
CA THR A 526 13.50 14.12 -33.67
C THR A 526 13.92 15.56 -33.92
N GLY A 527 14.91 15.72 -34.79
CA GLY A 527 15.24 16.99 -35.43
C GLY A 527 15.61 16.78 -36.90
N ARG A 528 15.98 17.86 -37.56
CA ARG A 528 16.36 17.92 -38.98
C ARG A 528 17.46 18.95 -39.15
N ASN A 529 18.47 18.67 -39.98
CA ASN A 529 19.44 19.67 -40.39
C ASN A 529 19.29 19.91 -41.90
N GLY A 530 18.47 20.88 -42.29
CA GLY A 530 18.12 21.13 -43.68
C GLY A 530 18.96 22.23 -44.33
N ASP A 531 19.99 21.85 -45.09
CA ASP A 531 20.74 22.78 -45.95
C ASP A 531 19.91 23.10 -47.21
N LEU A 532 19.17 24.22 -47.20
CA LEU A 532 18.40 24.65 -48.37
C LEU A 532 19.31 25.14 -49.49
N MET A 533 18.90 24.93 -50.76
CA MET A 533 19.55 25.47 -51.96
C MET A 533 19.57 27.01 -51.95
N GLY A 534 20.56 27.57 -51.26
CA GLY A 534 20.62 28.99 -50.87
C GLY A 534 21.52 29.26 -49.65
N GLY A 535 21.84 28.24 -48.84
CA GLY A 535 22.73 28.37 -47.67
C GLY A 535 22.02 28.76 -46.37
N TYR A 536 20.74 28.38 -46.23
CA TYR A 536 19.95 28.63 -45.02
C TYR A 536 19.60 27.31 -44.35
N TYR A 537 19.87 27.22 -43.04
CA TYR A 537 19.50 26.08 -42.20
C TYR A 537 18.03 26.17 -41.78
N VAL A 538 17.29 25.08 -41.94
CA VAL A 538 15.96 24.92 -41.33
C VAL A 538 15.98 23.70 -40.40
N TYR A 539 15.73 23.97 -39.13
CA TYR A 539 15.52 22.96 -38.09
C TYR A 539 14.05 22.55 -38.10
N ASP A 540 13.73 21.27 -37.89
CA ASP A 540 12.34 20.79 -37.90
C ASP A 540 12.23 19.59 -36.96
N GLY A 541 11.59 19.82 -35.81
CA GLY A 541 11.54 18.91 -34.68
C GLY A 541 10.13 18.42 -34.43
N ARG A 542 9.95 17.10 -34.44
CA ARG A 542 8.70 16.45 -34.04
C ARG A 542 8.95 15.38 -33.01
N TRP A 543 8.00 15.22 -32.11
CA TRP A 543 7.91 14.09 -31.21
C TRP A 543 6.87 13.09 -31.72
N TYR A 544 7.12 11.82 -31.47
CA TYR A 544 6.26 10.71 -31.85
C TYR A 544 6.07 9.79 -30.64
N ILE A 545 4.84 9.45 -30.28
CA ILE A 545 4.50 8.42 -29.30
C ILE A 545 4.08 7.18 -30.07
N TYR A 546 4.72 6.05 -29.75
CA TYR A 546 4.29 4.72 -30.20
C TYR A 546 3.83 3.92 -29.00
N SER A 547 2.83 3.06 -29.19
CA SER A 547 2.61 1.92 -28.30
C SER A 547 3.50 0.76 -28.74
N VAL A 548 3.93 -0.03 -27.77
CA VAL A 548 4.77 -1.21 -27.94
C VAL A 548 3.93 -2.45 -27.69
N GLY A 549 4.03 -3.44 -28.57
CA GLY A 549 3.29 -4.70 -28.41
C GLY A 549 3.92 -5.86 -29.18
N VAL A 550 3.26 -7.02 -29.14
CA VAL A 550 3.74 -8.30 -29.70
C VAL A 550 3.97 -8.29 -31.22
N SER A 551 3.57 -7.23 -31.93
CA SER A 551 3.82 -7.02 -33.36
C SER A 551 4.75 -5.82 -33.64
N GLY A 552 5.50 -5.36 -32.63
CA GLY A 552 6.38 -4.20 -32.71
C GLY A 552 5.67 -2.88 -32.36
N LEU A 553 6.10 -1.80 -33.02
CA LEU A 553 5.69 -0.42 -32.72
C LEU A 553 4.46 0.01 -33.53
N THR A 554 3.48 0.62 -32.87
CA THR A 554 2.31 1.24 -33.53
C THR A 554 2.28 2.73 -33.22
N LEU A 555 2.19 3.60 -34.23
CA LEU A 555 2.10 5.05 -34.01
C LEU A 555 0.77 5.40 -33.33
N VAL A 556 0.87 6.04 -32.17
CA VAL A 556 -0.26 6.45 -31.34
C VAL A 556 -0.55 7.94 -31.52
N LYS A 557 0.51 8.76 -31.49
CA LYS A 557 0.41 10.22 -31.62
C LYS A 557 1.68 10.79 -32.23
N ASP A 558 1.57 11.85 -33.01
CA ASP A 558 2.70 12.73 -33.34
C ASP A 558 2.34 14.20 -33.06
N GLY A 559 3.38 15.03 -32.98
CA GLY A 559 3.22 16.47 -32.79
C GLY A 559 4.50 17.25 -33.06
N SER A 560 4.31 18.55 -33.29
CA SER A 560 5.35 19.57 -33.22
C SER A 560 5.25 20.30 -31.87
N VAL A 561 6.32 20.98 -31.48
CA VAL A 561 6.43 21.70 -30.22
C VAL A 561 5.87 23.13 -30.35
N SER A 562 6.14 23.78 -31.48
CA SER A 562 5.46 25.00 -31.94
C SER A 562 5.02 24.91 -33.41
N SER A 563 4.54 26.04 -33.96
CA SER A 563 4.24 26.22 -35.38
C SER A 563 5.46 26.61 -36.24
N LEU A 564 6.64 26.74 -35.63
CA LEU A 564 7.88 27.19 -36.27
C LEU A 564 8.96 26.10 -36.18
N SER A 565 10.20 26.44 -36.55
CA SER A 565 11.18 25.48 -37.05
C SER A 565 12.21 25.09 -35.98
N GLU A 566 11.87 24.07 -35.18
CA GLU A 566 12.60 23.67 -33.95
C GLU A 566 13.57 22.48 -34.08
N PHE A 567 14.39 22.29 -33.05
CA PHE A 567 15.16 21.06 -32.79
C PHE A 567 14.84 20.54 -31.38
N ILE A 568 14.35 19.30 -31.26
CA ILE A 568 14.15 18.64 -29.95
C ILE A 568 15.47 18.01 -29.48
N ASN A 569 16.07 18.47 -28.39
CA ASN A 569 17.26 17.86 -27.78
C ASN A 569 16.94 16.57 -27.03
N LYS A 570 15.95 16.62 -26.13
CA LYS A 570 15.59 15.53 -25.20
C LYS A 570 14.08 15.39 -25.07
N VAL A 571 13.65 14.14 -24.89
CA VAL A 571 12.30 13.75 -24.45
C VAL A 571 12.44 12.77 -23.30
N VAL A 572 11.67 12.95 -22.22
CA VAL A 572 11.62 12.05 -21.05
C VAL A 572 10.22 12.01 -20.46
N TRP A 573 9.77 10.82 -20.05
CA TRP A 573 8.56 10.64 -19.25
C TRP A 573 8.79 11.00 -17.80
N SER A 574 7.73 11.35 -17.09
CA SER A 574 7.66 11.37 -15.63
C SER A 574 7.66 9.95 -15.04
N PRO A 575 7.94 9.76 -13.72
CA PRO A 575 8.08 8.44 -13.11
C PRO A 575 6.79 7.61 -13.05
N GLU A 576 5.63 8.27 -13.00
CA GLU A 576 4.31 7.64 -13.12
C GLU A 576 3.84 7.54 -14.58
N GLY A 577 4.45 8.33 -15.49
CA GLY A 577 4.23 8.27 -16.93
C GLY A 577 3.01 9.04 -17.45
N ASP A 578 2.39 9.89 -16.63
CA ASP A 578 1.26 10.71 -17.06
C ASP A 578 1.72 12.03 -17.73
N PHE A 579 3.01 12.37 -17.65
CA PHE A 579 3.61 13.54 -18.30
C PHE A 579 4.82 13.20 -19.18
N ILE A 580 5.01 14.02 -20.20
CA ILE A 580 6.17 14.02 -21.11
C ILE A 580 6.82 15.40 -21.04
N SER A 581 8.07 15.45 -20.59
CA SER A 581 8.92 16.65 -20.68
C SER A 581 9.75 16.61 -21.96
N ILE A 582 9.72 17.72 -22.71
CA ILE A 582 10.42 17.92 -23.97
C ILE A 582 11.29 19.19 -23.85
N GLY A 583 12.58 19.06 -24.18
CA GLY A 583 13.51 20.18 -24.26
C GLY A 583 14.08 20.30 -25.66
N GLY A 584 14.19 21.53 -26.14
CA GLY A 584 14.69 21.84 -27.47
C GLY A 584 15.10 23.30 -27.61
N PHE A 585 15.27 23.73 -28.86
CA PHE A 585 15.38 25.14 -29.22
C PHE A 585 14.72 25.40 -30.58
N GLU A 586 13.99 26.50 -30.68
CA GLU A 586 13.71 27.13 -31.99
C GLU A 586 14.94 27.91 -32.46
N ALA A 587 15.05 28.18 -33.76
CA ALA A 587 15.94 29.21 -34.28
C ALA A 587 15.20 29.99 -35.39
N ASP A 588 14.63 31.14 -35.03
CA ASP A 588 13.83 31.96 -35.94
C ASP A 588 14.70 32.94 -36.77
N SER A 589 14.11 33.41 -37.87
CA SER A 589 14.58 34.35 -38.88
C SER A 589 15.56 33.81 -39.95
N TRP A 590 15.45 34.39 -41.15
CA TRP A 590 16.35 34.17 -42.29
C TRP A 590 17.44 35.26 -42.37
N ASP A 591 17.81 35.85 -41.22
CA ASP A 591 18.72 36.99 -41.12
C ASP A 591 19.79 36.69 -40.06
N GLU A 592 21.07 36.76 -40.45
CA GLU A 592 22.22 36.44 -39.59
C GLU A 592 22.31 37.34 -38.33
N SER A 593 21.53 38.43 -38.27
CA SER A 593 21.54 39.40 -37.18
C SER A 593 20.40 39.26 -36.15
N SER A 594 19.46 38.32 -36.33
CA SER A 594 18.24 38.25 -35.49
C SER A 594 17.79 36.86 -35.03
N TYR A 595 18.72 35.92 -34.79
CA TYR A 595 18.38 34.60 -34.22
C TYR A 595 17.63 34.71 -32.88
N TYR A 596 16.31 34.54 -32.91
CA TYR A 596 15.51 34.34 -31.71
C TYR A 596 15.40 32.84 -31.44
N TYR A 597 15.92 32.41 -30.29
CA TYR A 597 15.83 31.02 -29.86
C TYR A 597 14.70 30.90 -28.86
N ASP A 598 13.69 30.08 -29.16
CA ASP A 598 12.69 29.70 -28.16
C ASP A 598 13.28 28.63 -27.25
N LYS A 599 13.72 29.04 -26.07
CA LYS A 599 14.47 28.20 -25.12
C LYS A 599 13.51 27.79 -24.00
N LYS A 600 12.75 26.72 -24.19
CA LYS A 600 11.68 26.29 -23.26
C LYS A 600 11.77 24.82 -22.85
N LEU A 601 11.21 24.55 -21.66
CA LEU A 601 10.78 23.24 -21.20
C LEU A 601 9.28 23.11 -21.50
N TYR A 602 8.94 22.20 -22.40
CA TYR A 602 7.56 21.87 -22.76
C TYR A 602 7.12 20.64 -21.99
N VAL A 603 5.97 20.72 -21.31
CA VAL A 603 5.36 19.62 -20.57
C VAL A 603 3.99 19.33 -21.17
N TYR A 604 3.78 18.07 -21.53
CA TYR A 604 2.50 17.56 -22.02
C TYR A 604 1.98 16.49 -21.05
N SER A 605 0.68 16.45 -20.80
CA SER A 605 0.02 15.30 -20.20
C SER A 605 -0.35 14.27 -21.26
N PHE A 606 -0.30 12.99 -20.92
CA PHE A 606 -0.69 11.86 -21.77
C PHE A 606 -1.72 10.99 -21.06
N ASN A 607 -2.94 10.89 -21.61
CA ASN A 607 -3.98 10.04 -21.06
C ASN A 607 -3.95 8.67 -21.74
N ARG A 608 -3.45 7.66 -21.02
CA ARG A 608 -3.37 6.26 -21.47
C ARG A 608 -4.72 5.67 -21.94
N ASN A 609 -5.86 6.18 -21.45
CA ASN A 609 -7.19 5.63 -21.73
C ASN A 609 -7.72 5.96 -23.13
N ASP A 610 -7.42 7.15 -23.64
CA ASP A 610 -7.88 7.63 -24.97
C ASP A 610 -6.72 8.03 -25.90
N ASN A 611 -5.48 7.92 -25.42
CA ASN A 611 -4.25 8.33 -26.08
C ASN A 611 -4.20 9.83 -26.45
N SER A 612 -4.96 10.67 -25.74
CA SER A 612 -4.87 12.11 -25.89
C SER A 612 -3.56 12.65 -25.29
N VAL A 613 -3.00 13.66 -25.96
CA VAL A 613 -1.85 14.42 -25.48
C VAL A 613 -2.26 15.87 -25.40
N THR A 614 -2.11 16.49 -24.24
CA THR A 614 -2.49 17.89 -24.01
C THR A 614 -1.28 18.67 -23.52
N ASN A 615 -1.01 19.82 -24.13
CA ASN A 615 0.06 20.72 -23.67
C ASN A 615 -0.35 21.38 -22.35
N VAL A 616 0.51 21.28 -21.33
CA VAL A 616 0.24 21.76 -19.96
C VAL A 616 1.02 23.03 -19.65
N THR A 617 2.32 23.05 -19.95
CA THR A 617 3.21 24.15 -19.55
C THR A 617 4.39 24.29 -20.50
N ASN A 618 4.74 25.54 -20.81
CA ASN A 618 5.76 25.93 -21.78
C ASN A 618 6.72 26.93 -21.11
N SER A 619 7.43 26.45 -20.09
CA SER A 619 8.23 27.30 -19.20
C SER A 619 9.51 27.75 -19.89
N ASP A 620 9.74 29.06 -19.92
CA ASP A 620 10.99 29.65 -20.41
C ASP A 620 12.16 29.20 -19.51
N ILE A 621 13.19 28.63 -20.15
CA ILE A 621 14.42 28.18 -19.50
C ILE A 621 15.62 29.06 -19.87
N GLY A 622 15.48 30.05 -20.75
CA GLY A 622 16.48 31.08 -21.08
C GLY A 622 17.80 30.60 -21.70
N ALA A 623 18.04 29.29 -21.75
CA ALA A 623 19.28 28.66 -22.16
C ALA A 623 19.01 27.30 -22.83
N ILE A 624 19.89 26.84 -23.72
CA ILE A 624 19.76 25.53 -24.35
C ILE A 624 20.21 24.46 -23.34
N SER A 625 19.28 23.58 -22.93
CA SER A 625 19.63 22.41 -22.11
C SER A 625 19.95 21.19 -22.99
N ASN A 626 20.98 20.44 -22.60
CA ASN A 626 21.37 19.18 -23.26
C ASN A 626 20.75 17.94 -22.60
N SER A 627 20.24 18.07 -21.38
CA SER A 627 19.85 16.92 -20.55
C SER A 627 18.71 17.30 -19.61
N ILE A 628 17.66 16.48 -19.63
CA ILE A 628 16.51 16.54 -18.73
C ILE A 628 16.46 15.19 -18.00
N SER A 629 16.24 15.21 -16.69
CA SER A 629 16.00 14.03 -15.87
C SER A 629 14.93 14.36 -14.82
N TRP A 630 13.86 13.56 -14.75
CA TRP A 630 12.88 13.64 -13.65
C TRP A 630 13.48 13.01 -12.39
N ALA A 631 13.13 13.55 -11.22
CA ALA A 631 13.31 12.82 -9.97
C ALA A 631 12.32 11.65 -9.91
N PRO A 632 12.64 10.54 -9.24
CA PRO A 632 11.68 9.48 -8.95
C PRO A 632 10.52 10.00 -8.08
N ASP A 633 9.36 9.35 -8.13
CA ASP A 633 8.17 9.78 -7.37
C ASP A 633 8.20 9.35 -5.89
N LEU A 634 9.23 9.83 -5.19
CA LEU A 634 9.48 9.62 -3.76
C LEU A 634 9.18 10.87 -2.91
N TRP A 635 8.57 11.89 -3.52
CA TRP A 635 8.35 13.21 -2.93
C TRP A 635 6.90 13.69 -3.14
N ASP A 636 6.42 14.55 -2.24
CA ASP A 636 5.08 15.18 -2.31
C ASP A 636 4.88 16.02 -3.60
N ASP A 637 5.98 16.47 -4.20
CA ASP A 637 6.01 17.31 -5.39
C ASP A 637 6.82 16.64 -6.52
N TYR A 638 6.49 16.93 -7.78
CA TYR A 638 7.34 16.51 -8.90
C TYR A 638 8.53 17.45 -9.11
N TYR A 639 9.68 16.87 -9.46
CA TYR A 639 10.93 17.59 -9.74
C TYR A 639 11.55 17.17 -11.07
N VAL A 640 12.11 18.14 -11.81
CA VAL A 640 12.83 17.91 -13.07
C VAL A 640 14.13 18.71 -13.07
N ALA A 641 15.26 18.03 -13.25
CA ALA A 641 16.59 18.64 -13.35
C ALA A 641 16.98 18.85 -14.83
N LEU A 642 17.42 20.07 -15.15
CA LEU A 642 17.97 20.47 -16.45
C LEU A 642 19.45 20.83 -16.29
N GLY A 643 20.30 20.24 -17.13
CA GLY A 643 21.74 20.55 -17.20
C GLY A 643 22.06 21.54 -18.33
N PHE A 644 22.87 22.56 -18.04
CA PHE A 644 23.28 23.61 -18.99
C PHE A 644 24.81 23.63 -19.15
N PRO A 645 25.35 23.50 -20.38
CA PRO A 645 26.76 23.18 -20.61
C PRO A 645 27.74 24.35 -20.48
N GLY A 646 27.27 25.59 -20.65
CA GLY A 646 28.10 26.69 -21.14
C GLY A 646 28.49 26.56 -22.62
N PHE A 647 28.93 27.66 -23.22
CA PHE A 647 29.39 27.71 -24.61
C PHE A 647 30.70 26.92 -24.83
N GLY A 648 30.88 26.38 -26.04
CA GLY A 648 32.19 25.96 -26.55
C GLY A 648 32.69 24.56 -26.16
N ALA A 649 32.00 23.80 -25.31
CA ALA A 649 32.40 22.43 -24.99
C ALA A 649 32.04 21.44 -26.12
N ASP A 650 33.06 20.82 -26.73
CA ASP A 650 33.06 20.11 -28.02
C ASP A 650 31.94 19.07 -28.30
N GLY A 651 31.71 18.83 -29.60
CA GLY A 651 31.47 17.47 -30.09
C GLY A 651 30.04 17.00 -30.34
N TRP A 652 29.08 17.92 -30.57
CA TRP A 652 27.76 17.61 -31.17
C TRP A 652 27.51 18.47 -32.43
N PRO A 653 26.96 17.93 -33.54
CA PRO A 653 27.19 18.53 -34.87
C PRO A 653 26.27 19.70 -35.28
N VAL A 654 25.37 20.18 -34.41
CA VAL A 654 24.16 20.91 -34.84
C VAL A 654 23.96 22.28 -34.18
N VAL A 655 25.00 22.82 -33.54
CA VAL A 655 25.07 24.25 -33.21
C VAL A 655 26.36 24.79 -33.84
N PRO A 656 26.29 25.72 -34.81
CA PRO A 656 27.48 26.35 -35.37
C PRO A 656 28.30 27.05 -34.29
N ALA A 657 29.62 26.83 -34.25
CA ALA A 657 30.54 27.38 -33.25
C ALA A 657 30.83 28.90 -33.45
N LEU A 658 29.80 29.67 -33.81
CA LEU A 658 29.87 31.07 -34.23
C LEU A 658 29.16 32.04 -33.28
N PHE A 659 28.36 31.53 -32.34
CA PHE A 659 27.48 32.35 -31.50
C PHE A 659 27.61 31.99 -30.02
N ASP A 660 28.22 32.90 -29.25
CA ASP A 660 28.10 32.93 -27.79
C ASP A 660 26.68 33.39 -27.44
N ASP A 661 25.83 32.48 -26.97
CA ASP A 661 24.44 32.76 -26.60
C ASP A 661 24.27 33.19 -25.14
N GLY A 662 25.38 33.32 -24.39
CA GLY A 662 25.36 33.59 -22.95
C GLY A 662 24.78 32.46 -22.11
N SER A 663 24.75 31.21 -22.60
CA SER A 663 24.23 30.06 -21.83
C SER A 663 25.01 29.87 -20.52
N PRO A 664 24.30 29.75 -19.38
CA PRO A 664 24.91 29.61 -18.07
C PRO A 664 25.47 28.19 -17.87
N GLU A 665 26.41 28.10 -16.94
CA GLU A 665 27.02 26.85 -16.49
C GLU A 665 26.40 26.41 -15.17
N GLU A 666 25.28 25.69 -15.23
CA GLU A 666 24.45 25.42 -14.05
C GLU A 666 23.55 24.19 -14.22
N ILE A 667 22.95 23.77 -13.11
CA ILE A 667 21.81 22.85 -13.08
C ILE A 667 20.61 23.62 -12.54
N ARG A 668 19.45 23.51 -13.19
CA ARG A 668 18.18 24.02 -12.65
C ARG A 668 17.25 22.88 -12.30
N VAL A 669 16.63 22.95 -11.13
CA VAL A 669 15.53 22.07 -10.74
C VAL A 669 14.23 22.86 -10.85
N TYR A 670 13.33 22.34 -11.69
CA TYR A 670 11.95 22.77 -11.82
C TYR A 670 11.07 21.92 -10.90
N LYS A 671 9.97 22.48 -10.41
CA LYS A 671 9.05 21.89 -9.44
C LYS A 671 7.59 22.05 -9.86
N ASP A 672 6.78 21.04 -9.60
CA ASP A 672 5.32 21.11 -9.57
C ASP A 672 4.75 20.51 -8.26
N SER A 673 4.21 21.39 -7.40
CA SER A 673 3.54 21.02 -6.14
C SER A 673 2.07 20.61 -6.30
N ALA A 674 1.51 20.70 -7.51
CA ALA A 674 0.11 20.37 -7.77
C ALA A 674 -0.05 19.04 -8.54
N LYS A 675 1.07 18.36 -8.85
CA LYS A 675 1.15 17.10 -9.62
C LYS A 675 0.21 17.09 -10.84
N ASN A 676 0.23 18.20 -11.59
CA ASN A 676 -0.61 18.44 -12.76
C ASN A 676 0.18 18.83 -14.03
N GLY A 677 1.51 18.88 -13.94
CA GLY A 677 2.46 19.21 -15.02
C GLY A 677 2.90 20.68 -15.07
N ALA A 678 2.49 21.51 -14.10
CA ALA A 678 2.79 22.95 -14.06
C ALA A 678 4.23 23.27 -13.57
N MET A 679 5.24 22.76 -14.27
CA MET A 679 6.66 22.86 -13.88
C MET A 679 7.18 24.31 -13.86
N THR A 680 7.50 24.81 -12.66
CA THR A 680 8.06 26.15 -12.39
C THR A 680 9.50 26.09 -11.90
N LEU A 681 10.33 27.11 -12.16
CA LEU A 681 11.73 27.11 -11.68
C LEU A 681 11.78 27.22 -10.15
N PHE A 682 12.44 26.26 -9.48
CA PHE A 682 12.49 26.17 -8.02
C PHE A 682 13.90 26.41 -7.46
N LYS A 683 14.93 25.79 -8.04
CA LYS A 683 16.34 25.94 -7.59
C LYS A 683 17.32 26.01 -8.76
N THR A 684 18.45 26.64 -8.52
CA THR A 684 19.61 26.70 -9.42
C THR A 684 20.88 26.38 -8.65
N LYS A 685 21.70 25.47 -9.16
CA LYS A 685 23.08 25.25 -8.73
C LYS A 685 24.00 25.88 -9.79
N GLU A 686 24.50 27.08 -9.48
CA GLU A 686 25.43 27.82 -10.33
C GLU A 686 26.84 27.15 -10.38
N ASN A 687 27.65 27.50 -11.39
CA ASN A 687 29.05 27.10 -11.56
C ASN A 687 29.27 25.60 -11.86
N VAL A 688 28.33 24.97 -12.54
CA VAL A 688 28.41 23.58 -13.05
C VAL A 688 28.99 23.57 -14.46
N THR A 689 30.20 24.14 -14.61
CA THR A 689 30.97 24.21 -15.87
C THR A 689 30.97 22.89 -16.63
N GLY A 690 30.60 22.94 -17.91
CA GLY A 690 30.67 21.81 -18.84
C GLY A 690 29.54 20.79 -18.77
N CYS A 691 28.41 21.06 -18.11
CA CYS A 691 27.34 20.07 -17.90
C CYS A 691 26.76 19.47 -19.21
N LYS A 692 27.09 18.20 -19.49
CA LYS A 692 26.65 17.44 -20.68
C LYS A 692 25.45 16.54 -20.41
N HIS A 693 25.39 15.92 -19.23
CA HIS A 693 24.31 15.04 -18.81
C HIS A 693 24.00 15.28 -17.33
N VAL A 694 22.73 15.17 -16.96
CA VAL A 694 22.27 15.09 -15.56
C VAL A 694 21.41 13.85 -15.39
N ALA A 695 21.57 13.16 -14.26
CA ALA A 695 20.78 11.99 -13.89
C ALA A 695 20.48 12.04 -12.38
N TRP A 696 19.20 11.93 -12.02
CA TRP A 696 18.78 11.65 -10.65
C TRP A 696 19.15 10.21 -10.27
N SER A 697 19.51 10.01 -9.01
CA SER A 697 19.58 8.68 -8.41
C SER A 697 18.17 8.09 -8.24
N PRO A 698 18.00 6.76 -8.37
CA PRO A 698 16.74 6.07 -8.09
C PRO A 698 16.18 6.30 -6.68
N ASP A 699 17.02 6.61 -5.68
CA ASP A 699 16.61 6.97 -4.31
C ASP A 699 16.13 8.44 -4.17
N GLY A 700 16.24 9.25 -5.23
CA GLY A 700 15.81 10.65 -5.25
C GLY A 700 16.64 11.62 -4.41
N ASN A 701 17.73 11.16 -3.76
CA ASN A 701 18.55 11.98 -2.86
C ASN A 701 19.75 12.67 -3.56
N TRP A 702 20.04 12.33 -4.82
CA TRP A 702 21.25 12.79 -5.51
C TRP A 702 21.01 13.16 -6.98
N ILE A 703 21.78 14.15 -7.46
CA ILE A 703 21.84 14.55 -8.87
C ILE A 703 23.29 14.41 -9.34
N ALA A 704 23.55 13.43 -10.21
CA ALA A 704 24.83 13.29 -10.89
C ALA A 704 24.91 14.20 -12.12
N ALA A 705 26.08 14.78 -12.37
CA ALA A 705 26.35 15.65 -13.50
C ALA A 705 27.65 15.25 -14.22
N ALA A 706 27.54 14.90 -15.51
CA ALA A 706 28.68 14.79 -16.41
C ALA A 706 29.14 16.19 -16.80
N ARG A 707 30.37 16.59 -16.48
CA ARG A 707 30.87 17.97 -16.61
C ARG A 707 31.93 18.17 -17.70
N GLY A 708 31.89 17.35 -18.76
CA GLY A 708 32.86 17.43 -19.85
C GLY A 708 34.27 17.13 -19.35
N ASP A 709 35.19 18.09 -19.50
CA ASP A 709 36.58 17.95 -19.02
C ASP A 709 36.77 18.17 -17.52
N ASN A 710 35.72 18.61 -16.79
CA ASN A 710 35.77 18.79 -15.34
C ASN A 710 35.39 17.52 -14.57
N GLY A 711 35.11 16.40 -15.25
CA GLY A 711 34.80 15.12 -14.63
C GLY A 711 33.32 14.91 -14.31
N VAL A 712 33.05 14.32 -13.15
CA VAL A 712 31.70 14.11 -12.62
C VAL A 712 31.58 14.80 -11.27
N THR A 713 30.45 15.45 -11.04
CA THR A 713 30.02 15.90 -9.70
C THR A 713 28.66 15.30 -9.38
N VAL A 714 28.52 14.75 -8.17
CA VAL A 714 27.26 14.34 -7.56
C VAL A 714 26.88 15.36 -6.49
N TYR A 715 25.69 15.92 -6.59
CA TYR A 715 25.13 16.90 -5.66
C TYR A 715 24.03 16.26 -4.82
N GLN A 716 24.04 16.48 -3.51
CA GLN A 716 22.92 16.08 -2.65
C GLN A 716 21.66 16.91 -2.97
N TRP A 717 20.50 16.28 -2.91
CA TRP A 717 19.18 16.89 -2.88
C TRP A 717 18.47 16.56 -1.56
N THR A 718 17.59 17.45 -1.10
CA THR A 718 16.93 17.34 0.22
C THR A 718 15.40 17.48 0.15
N GLY A 719 14.81 17.28 -1.03
CA GLY A 719 13.40 17.64 -1.31
C GLY A 719 13.12 19.14 -1.28
N SER A 720 14.09 19.99 -0.90
CA SER A 720 13.87 21.41 -0.61
C SER A 720 15.02 22.33 -1.04
N ASP A 721 16.25 21.82 -1.14
CA ASP A 721 17.40 22.51 -1.70
C ASP A 721 18.48 21.53 -2.18
N PHE A 722 19.53 22.07 -2.80
CA PHE A 722 20.80 21.36 -2.90
C PHE A 722 21.43 21.26 -1.50
N GLY A 723 21.81 20.04 -1.10
CA GLY A 723 22.41 19.78 0.21
C GLY A 723 23.84 20.30 0.33
N ALA A 724 24.40 20.18 1.53
CA ALA A 724 25.77 20.62 1.82
C ALA A 724 26.83 19.66 1.25
N THR A 725 26.46 18.43 0.90
CA THR A 725 27.36 17.42 0.35
C THR A 725 27.45 17.51 -1.16
N GLU A 726 28.69 17.62 -1.65
CA GLU A 726 29.05 17.63 -3.07
C GLU A 726 30.29 16.75 -3.27
N VAL A 727 30.17 15.72 -4.08
CA VAL A 727 31.22 14.70 -4.30
C VAL A 727 31.68 14.80 -5.75
N SER A 728 32.98 14.98 -6.00
CA SER A 728 33.51 15.15 -7.36
C SER A 728 34.71 14.26 -7.66
N VAL A 729 34.78 13.74 -8.88
CA VAL A 729 35.95 13.03 -9.42
C VAL A 729 36.38 13.64 -10.76
N ALA A 730 37.66 13.95 -10.89
CA ALA A 730 38.22 14.58 -12.08
C ALA A 730 38.47 13.55 -13.20
N LEU A 731 37.88 13.78 -14.37
CA LEU A 731 37.97 12.93 -15.55
C LEU A 731 37.77 13.79 -16.81
N SER A 732 38.60 13.61 -17.85
CA SER A 732 38.48 14.39 -19.09
C SER A 732 37.49 13.76 -20.07
N GLY A 733 36.73 14.60 -20.77
CA GLY A 733 35.80 14.18 -21.82
C GLY A 733 34.58 13.38 -21.36
N VAL A 734 34.02 13.64 -20.18
CA VAL A 734 32.82 12.95 -19.70
C VAL A 734 31.58 13.41 -20.48
N MET A 735 30.91 12.47 -21.14
CA MET A 735 29.77 12.73 -22.01
C MET A 735 28.42 12.35 -21.37
N SER A 736 28.41 11.31 -20.53
CA SER A 736 27.18 10.69 -20.02
C SER A 736 27.44 10.06 -18.65
N VAL A 737 26.44 10.14 -17.78
CA VAL A 737 26.38 9.45 -16.49
C VAL A 737 25.01 8.79 -16.35
N ASP A 738 24.97 7.60 -15.74
CA ASP A 738 23.75 6.86 -15.44
C ASP A 738 23.90 6.07 -14.13
N TRP A 739 22.85 6.07 -13.30
CA TRP A 739 22.87 5.43 -11.99
C TRP A 739 22.44 3.96 -12.06
N PHE A 740 23.08 3.13 -11.26
CA PHE A 740 22.62 1.76 -11.01
C PHE A 740 21.35 1.77 -10.14
N ALA A 741 20.51 0.74 -10.26
CA ALA A 741 19.17 0.71 -9.66
C ALA A 741 19.15 0.92 -8.13
N ASN A 742 20.20 0.51 -7.41
CA ASN A 742 20.31 0.69 -5.95
C ASN A 742 20.81 2.09 -5.51
N SER A 743 21.17 2.99 -6.44
CA SER A 743 21.79 4.31 -6.18
C SER A 743 23.22 4.31 -5.61
N GLU A 744 23.86 3.17 -5.42
CA GLU A 744 25.22 3.03 -4.84
C GLU A 744 26.32 2.93 -5.89
N TYR A 745 25.97 2.82 -7.19
CA TYR A 745 26.95 2.80 -8.27
C TYR A 745 26.56 3.75 -9.41
N LEU A 746 27.57 4.39 -9.99
CA LEU A 746 27.42 5.36 -11.08
C LEU A 746 28.30 4.95 -12.27
N ALA A 747 27.65 4.67 -13.40
CA ALA A 747 28.34 4.46 -14.67
C ALA A 747 28.67 5.82 -15.32
N VAL A 748 29.89 5.94 -15.86
CA VAL A 748 30.46 7.18 -16.38
C VAL A 748 31.07 6.93 -17.76
N GLY A 749 30.39 7.39 -18.81
CA GLY A 749 30.87 7.30 -20.19
C GLY A 749 31.70 8.52 -20.58
N TYR A 750 32.95 8.30 -20.97
CA TYR A 750 33.89 9.37 -21.32
C TYR A 750 34.64 9.09 -22.64
N THR A 751 35.38 10.09 -23.15
CA THR A 751 36.00 10.07 -24.48
C THR A 751 36.84 8.84 -24.83
N ASN A 752 37.36 8.07 -23.87
CA ASN A 752 38.18 6.88 -24.16
C ASN A 752 37.58 5.55 -23.70
N ASP A 753 36.59 5.55 -22.80
CA ASP A 753 36.09 4.33 -22.15
C ASP A 753 34.81 4.53 -21.32
N ILE A 754 34.43 3.50 -20.56
CA ILE A 754 33.44 3.58 -19.47
C ILE A 754 34.15 3.36 -18.12
N LYS A 755 33.65 3.98 -17.05
CA LYS A 755 33.99 3.65 -15.66
C LYS A 755 32.74 3.37 -14.84
N ILE A 756 32.89 2.58 -13.79
CA ILE A 756 31.91 2.44 -12.71
C ILE A 756 32.55 2.95 -11.42
N TYR A 757 31.87 3.88 -10.74
CA TYR A 757 32.23 4.35 -9.41
C TYR A 757 31.25 3.78 -8.39
N ALA A 758 31.74 3.25 -7.28
CA ALA A 758 30.95 3.02 -6.09
C ALA A 758 30.75 4.35 -5.35
N PHE A 759 29.58 4.53 -4.74
CA PHE A 759 29.12 5.78 -4.13
C PHE A 759 28.47 5.49 -2.76
N ASP A 760 29.09 6.02 -1.71
CA ASP A 760 28.72 5.82 -0.30
C ASP A 760 28.06 7.08 0.32
N GLY A 761 27.57 7.99 -0.52
CA GLY A 761 27.06 9.31 -0.13
C GLY A 761 28.14 10.35 0.22
N VAL A 762 29.44 9.99 0.27
CA VAL A 762 30.54 10.92 0.63
C VAL A 762 31.76 10.85 -0.31
N SER A 763 31.87 9.80 -1.12
CA SER A 763 32.99 9.52 -2.03
C SER A 763 32.51 8.88 -3.34
N LEU A 764 33.28 9.07 -4.41
CA LEU A 764 33.14 8.32 -5.67
C LEU A 764 34.41 7.47 -5.82
N THR A 765 34.33 6.21 -5.42
CA THR A 765 35.46 5.28 -5.42
C THR A 765 35.47 4.50 -6.74
N ASP A 766 36.54 4.66 -7.51
CA ASP A 766 36.76 3.93 -8.76
C ASP A 766 36.86 2.43 -8.44
N THR A 767 35.93 1.64 -8.99
CA THR A 767 35.88 0.18 -8.77
C THR A 767 37.08 -0.56 -9.35
N GLY A 768 37.88 0.08 -10.21
CA GLY A 768 38.99 -0.56 -10.92
C GLY A 768 38.55 -1.49 -12.06
N ILE A 769 37.24 -1.56 -12.34
CA ILE A 769 36.66 -2.32 -13.44
C ILE A 769 37.21 -1.81 -14.78
N ALA A 770 37.76 -2.73 -15.57
CA ALA A 770 38.28 -2.44 -16.90
C ALA A 770 37.35 -2.98 -17.98
N PHE A 771 36.93 -2.12 -18.90
CA PHE A 771 36.29 -2.50 -20.15
C PHE A 771 37.35 -2.59 -21.27
N ASP A 772 37.02 -3.25 -22.39
CA ASP A 772 37.84 -3.15 -23.61
C ASP A 772 37.76 -1.73 -24.16
N SER A 773 38.90 -1.07 -24.40
CA SER A 773 38.96 0.37 -24.70
C SER A 773 38.04 0.81 -25.85
N MET A 774 37.05 1.66 -25.51
CA MET A 774 36.04 2.22 -26.41
C MET A 774 36.25 3.73 -26.63
N PRO A 775 37.15 4.15 -27.54
CA PRO A 775 37.30 5.56 -27.87
C PRO A 775 36.01 6.13 -28.45
N GLY A 776 35.47 7.18 -27.83
CA GLY A 776 34.35 7.98 -28.35
C GLY A 776 32.95 7.59 -27.86
N ILE A 777 32.81 7.05 -26.65
CA ILE A 777 31.49 6.86 -26.00
C ILE A 777 30.67 8.16 -26.02
N LYS A 778 29.37 8.03 -26.33
CA LYS A 778 28.42 9.16 -26.31
C LYS A 778 27.33 9.04 -25.25
N ASN A 779 26.81 7.83 -25.05
CA ASN A 779 25.87 7.51 -23.97
C ASN A 779 26.39 6.24 -23.26
N VAL A 780 26.15 6.16 -21.96
CA VAL A 780 26.15 4.91 -21.19
C VAL A 780 24.77 4.74 -20.56
N HIS A 781 24.24 3.51 -20.53
CA HIS A 781 22.99 3.19 -19.82
C HIS A 781 23.03 1.83 -19.14
N TRP A 782 22.48 1.73 -17.93
CA TRP A 782 22.20 0.42 -17.30
C TRP A 782 20.97 -0.24 -17.91
N VAL A 783 20.89 -1.58 -17.83
CA VAL A 783 19.62 -2.30 -17.88
C VAL A 783 18.97 -2.16 -16.50
N PRO A 784 17.70 -1.70 -16.37
CA PRO A 784 17.15 -1.37 -15.05
C PRO A 784 16.83 -2.61 -14.19
N ASP A 785 16.28 -3.67 -14.79
CA ASP A 785 15.69 -4.79 -14.06
C ASP A 785 16.66 -5.94 -13.72
N ASP A 786 17.75 -6.14 -14.48
CA ASP A 786 18.64 -7.31 -14.31
C ASP A 786 19.90 -7.06 -13.46
N GLY A 787 20.25 -5.80 -13.21
CA GLY A 787 21.44 -5.40 -12.46
C GLY A 787 22.79 -5.84 -13.07
N ALA A 788 22.79 -6.50 -14.23
CA ALA A 788 23.94 -7.20 -14.78
C ALA A 788 24.43 -6.60 -16.09
N HIS A 789 23.60 -5.87 -16.83
CA HIS A 789 23.96 -5.38 -18.16
C HIS A 789 24.18 -3.87 -18.28
N LEU A 790 25.26 -3.50 -18.97
CA LEU A 790 25.66 -2.11 -19.25
C LEU A 790 25.79 -1.87 -20.75
N LEU A 791 25.14 -0.81 -21.24
CA LEU A 791 25.07 -0.40 -22.64
C LEU A 791 26.09 0.70 -22.94
N GLY A 792 27.14 0.37 -23.67
CA GLY A 792 28.11 1.33 -24.22
C GLY A 792 27.80 1.67 -25.67
N ARG A 793 27.57 2.96 -25.98
CA ARG A 793 27.34 3.41 -27.37
C ARG A 793 28.49 4.24 -27.93
N TYR A 794 29.08 3.72 -29.01
CA TYR A 794 30.03 4.41 -29.88
C TYR A 794 29.33 5.01 -31.13
N THR A 795 30.07 5.69 -32.01
CA THR A 795 29.55 6.36 -33.22
C THR A 795 28.89 5.40 -34.24
N ASN A 796 29.32 4.14 -34.27
CA ASN A 796 28.87 3.13 -35.26
C ASN A 796 28.64 1.72 -34.69
N ASN A 797 28.87 1.52 -33.39
CA ASN A 797 28.66 0.22 -32.73
C ASN A 797 27.82 0.42 -31.47
N LEU A 798 26.99 -0.58 -31.20
CA LEU A 798 26.38 -0.82 -29.91
C LEU A 798 27.15 -1.96 -29.22
N ASP A 799 27.62 -1.71 -28.00
CA ASP A 799 28.27 -2.74 -27.18
C ASP A 799 27.47 -2.95 -25.89
N ILE A 800 27.21 -4.22 -25.55
CA ILE A 800 26.56 -4.64 -24.31
C ILE A 800 27.55 -5.51 -23.53
N PHE A 801 27.76 -5.15 -22.28
CA PHE A 801 28.62 -5.84 -21.33
C PHE A 801 27.76 -6.49 -20.26
N ASN A 802 28.02 -7.76 -19.94
CA ASN A 802 27.60 -8.36 -18.68
C ASN A 802 28.64 -7.99 -17.62
N THR A 803 28.35 -6.94 -16.87
CA THR A 803 28.96 -6.63 -15.58
C THR A 803 28.22 -7.47 -14.54
N GLU A 804 28.67 -8.71 -14.27
CA GLU A 804 28.01 -9.59 -13.29
C GLU A 804 28.00 -8.93 -11.90
N PHE A 805 26.90 -8.27 -11.53
CA PHE A 805 26.70 -7.73 -10.18
C PHE A 805 26.43 -8.89 -9.24
N LYS A 806 27.38 -9.11 -8.32
CA LYS A 806 27.31 -10.17 -7.34
C LYS A 806 26.97 -9.55 -6.00
N GLN A 807 25.76 -9.86 -5.56
CA GLN A 807 25.34 -9.81 -4.16
C GLN A 807 25.57 -11.22 -3.56
N GLU A 808 26.83 -11.63 -3.46
CA GLU A 808 27.20 -12.96 -2.98
C GLU A 808 27.33 -12.95 -1.45
N LEU A 809 26.46 -13.72 -0.79
CA LEU A 809 26.51 -13.96 0.65
C LEU A 809 27.78 -14.75 1.02
N ILE A 810 28.72 -14.14 1.74
CA ILE A 810 30.01 -14.74 2.06
C ILE A 810 29.81 -15.95 3.01
N PRO A 811 30.38 -17.15 2.73
CA PRO A 811 30.19 -18.32 3.60
C PRO A 811 30.64 -18.09 5.06
N ALA A 812 29.83 -18.52 6.02
CA ALA A 812 30.04 -18.22 7.45
C ALA A 812 31.24 -19.01 8.04
N THR A 813 32.47 -18.53 7.88
CA THR A 813 33.67 -19.23 8.35
C THR A 813 33.77 -19.24 9.88
N GLY A 814 33.33 -20.34 10.50
CA GLY A 814 33.35 -20.54 11.95
C GLY A 814 32.00 -20.34 12.65
N LYS A 815 30.90 -20.21 11.90
CA LYS A 815 29.53 -20.15 12.40
C LYS A 815 28.69 -21.29 11.83
N SER A 816 27.71 -21.78 12.61
CA SER A 816 26.98 -23.01 12.30
C SER A 816 25.46 -22.91 12.52
N ILE A 817 24.70 -23.65 11.71
CA ILE A 817 23.35 -24.11 12.08
C ILE A 817 23.51 -25.37 12.94
N ILE A 818 22.90 -25.38 14.12
CA ILE A 818 23.05 -26.42 15.15
C ILE A 818 21.67 -27.04 15.46
N PHE A 819 21.60 -28.37 15.50
CA PHE A 819 20.41 -29.12 15.94
C PHE A 819 20.72 -29.89 17.23
N GLY A 820 19.96 -29.64 18.29
CA GLY A 820 20.21 -30.16 19.64
C GLY A 820 21.27 -29.38 20.42
N ASP A 821 21.43 -29.69 21.72
CA ASP A 821 22.46 -29.08 22.59
C ASP A 821 23.59 -30.05 22.99
N GLY A 822 23.44 -31.36 22.71
CA GLY A 822 24.41 -32.41 23.07
C GLY A 822 24.52 -32.69 24.57
N VAL A 823 23.58 -32.18 25.38
CA VAL A 823 23.59 -32.25 26.84
C VAL A 823 22.26 -32.75 27.43
N ASN A 824 21.12 -32.36 26.86
CA ASN A 824 19.78 -32.68 27.35
C ASN A 824 18.91 -33.29 26.24
N PRO A 825 18.44 -34.55 26.38
CA PRO A 825 17.57 -35.16 25.36
C PRO A 825 16.20 -34.49 25.25
N GLU A 826 15.78 -33.66 26.21
CA GLU A 826 14.61 -32.79 26.06
C GLU A 826 14.89 -31.54 25.19
N HIS A 827 16.10 -31.37 24.66
CA HIS A 827 16.49 -30.31 23.72
C HIS A 827 16.88 -30.85 22.33
N ASP A 828 17.00 -32.16 22.15
CA ASP A 828 17.27 -32.78 20.84
C ASP A 828 16.22 -32.39 19.80
N CYS A 829 16.64 -32.25 18.54
CA CYS A 829 15.81 -31.81 17.41
C CYS A 829 15.83 -32.88 16.30
N ASP A 830 14.66 -33.41 15.93
CA ASP A 830 14.51 -34.47 14.92
C ASP A 830 14.73 -33.93 13.49
N VAL A 831 15.92 -34.11 12.92
CA VAL A 831 16.19 -33.75 11.51
C VAL A 831 15.84 -34.92 10.59
N THR A 832 14.86 -34.73 9.69
CA THR A 832 14.31 -35.79 8.83
C THR A 832 14.29 -35.40 7.36
N MET A 833 14.97 -36.17 6.50
CA MET A 833 14.77 -36.13 5.05
C MET A 833 13.70 -37.15 4.63
N LEU A 834 12.71 -36.71 3.85
CA LEU A 834 11.63 -37.57 3.36
C LEU A 834 12.03 -38.39 2.11
N SER A 835 11.16 -39.32 1.71
CA SER A 835 11.46 -40.37 0.71
C SER A 835 11.57 -39.84 -0.72
N GLY A 836 12.77 -39.39 -1.09
CA GLY A 836 13.07 -38.80 -2.41
C GLY A 836 13.64 -37.39 -2.30
N ALA A 837 13.62 -36.82 -1.09
CA ALA A 837 14.18 -35.52 -0.77
C ALA A 837 15.68 -35.44 -1.07
N ARG A 838 16.13 -34.24 -1.45
CA ARG A 838 17.53 -33.86 -1.58
C ARG A 838 17.71 -32.51 -0.89
N VAL A 839 18.78 -32.39 -0.10
CA VAL A 839 19.18 -31.12 0.50
C VAL A 839 20.59 -30.80 -0.01
N LEU A 840 20.79 -29.59 -0.52
CA LEU A 840 22.12 -29.02 -0.78
C LEU A 840 22.50 -28.14 0.41
N LEU A 841 23.79 -28.13 0.77
CA LEU A 841 24.30 -27.52 2.00
C LEU A 841 25.45 -26.54 1.71
N SER A 842 25.32 -25.30 2.17
CA SER A 842 26.41 -24.31 2.18
C SER A 842 26.63 -23.77 3.60
N GLY A 843 27.89 -23.52 3.97
CA GLY A 843 28.27 -23.16 5.34
C GLY A 843 28.50 -24.39 6.24
N ASN A 844 28.35 -24.22 7.57
CA ASN A 844 28.57 -25.31 8.54
C ASN A 844 27.25 -25.80 9.15
N LEU A 845 27.09 -27.11 9.21
CA LEU A 845 25.93 -27.79 9.79
C LEU A 845 26.38 -28.74 10.91
N VAL A 846 25.76 -28.63 12.09
CA VAL A 846 26.13 -29.39 13.29
C VAL A 846 24.90 -30.12 13.84
N TYR A 847 24.84 -31.43 13.60
CA TYR A 847 23.84 -32.30 14.24
C TYR A 847 24.42 -32.82 15.56
N ASN A 848 23.85 -32.39 16.68
CA ASN A 848 24.38 -32.56 18.05
C ASN A 848 23.29 -33.01 19.05
N PRO A 849 22.69 -34.20 18.86
CA PRO A 849 21.80 -34.81 19.84
C PRO A 849 22.58 -35.44 21.00
N VAL A 850 21.88 -35.83 22.07
CA VAL A 850 22.45 -36.68 23.13
C VAL A 850 22.64 -38.13 22.64
N VAL A 851 23.76 -38.76 23.05
CA VAL A 851 24.26 -40.08 22.59
C VAL A 851 24.13 -41.16 23.66
#